data_AF-A0A9D7NHC3-F1
#
_entry.id   AF-A0A9D7NHC3-F1
#
_cell.length_a   1.000
_cell.length_b   1.000
_cell.length_c   1.000
_cell.angle_alpha   90.00
_cell.angle_beta   90.00
_cell.angle_gamma   90.00
#
_symmetry.space_group_name_H-M   'P 1'
#
loop_
_entity.id
_entity.type
_entity.pdbx_description
1 polymer ?
#
loop_
_entity_poly.entity_id
_entity_poly.type
_entity_poly.pdbx_seq_one_letter_code
_entity_poly.pdbx_strand_id
1 'polypeptide(L)'
;MKKHLLALALVVLAMASAVAQRAITGKVTDQNGEVLIGASILAKGSTSGTVTDVDGTYSLSVPAGISTVVVSYTGFKTRELELGTSNVIDVSLDEALEELSEVVVTGLGIKKEKKALGYAVTTLGSAQIELKPEADIGRILRGKVPGVDINATSGLAGSGTNIVIRGYKSISGTNQPLFVVDGVPFNSETNSDRGFDTGGATASSRFLDLDPNNIAEVSVLKGLSATVLYGEAGRNGVILVTTKTGGGAPKNKKMEITLDQSFHFNEIASNPEFQNAYGNGFQNLASAAFSNWGAPFDPIYYGRNGLRDDGTIAHPYDRASAIPGFSTTWNEAFPEFKGVRYPYIAYEAPTGFFKRGQSKLTSLNVASNLGKGTSLSAAYSYLADEGFVPNNNLDKHNFSLGLNTKLANGLTLRSTFNFITSDRNSPPSGISFNSGPTGSSLFSELFYTPRSIDVLNLPFEDPINKASVYYRGDNGIQNPFWTLKNSNDNEVVRRFFGTINLGYDITDWLRIGYRLGLDTYGQTQRYAINKNGRQIPDGLLTTSNRLNYITDQLLSVSFNKDLGSNFSIDGLVGFNLRRDTRQSTFTTSTQQFVLGLLTHQNFINHNNSSSRSEENQLGALATFSLSYKDYLYLNMQARNDWTSTLEKKPLGCVSICEFVLHRFRSAAWYHQRRRCQLPETAFGLRYLGWLSQPIQYPQHFVN
;
A
#
# COMPACT_ATOMS: atom_id res chain seq x y z
N MET A 1 -40.21 -19.72 68.41
CA MET A 1 -41.32 -19.83 67.44
C MET A 1 -41.22 -18.85 66.26
N LYS A 2 -40.96 -17.54 66.45
CA LYS A 2 -40.86 -16.55 65.34
C LYS A 2 -39.71 -16.81 64.32
N LYS A 3 -38.58 -17.39 64.73
CA LYS A 3 -37.45 -17.69 63.83
C LYS A 3 -37.68 -18.90 62.89
N HIS A 4 -38.52 -19.85 63.30
CA HIS A 4 -38.85 -21.02 62.46
C HIS A 4 -39.94 -20.72 61.43
N LEU A 5 -40.85 -19.78 61.73
CA LEU A 5 -41.85 -19.27 60.79
C LEU A 5 -41.23 -18.45 59.65
N LEU A 6 -40.18 -17.69 59.91
CA LEU A 6 -39.46 -16.93 58.89
C LEU A 6 -38.67 -17.85 57.93
N ALA A 7 -38.04 -18.91 58.47
CA ALA A 7 -37.34 -19.91 57.67
C ALA A 7 -38.31 -20.71 56.80
N LEU A 8 -39.49 -21.06 57.31
CA LEU A 8 -40.53 -21.73 56.53
C LEU A 8 -41.10 -20.81 55.44
N ALA A 9 -41.31 -19.52 55.72
CA ALA A 9 -41.76 -18.54 54.73
C ALA A 9 -40.73 -18.29 53.62
N LEU A 10 -39.43 -18.26 53.95
CA LEU A 10 -38.34 -18.15 52.97
C LEU A 10 -38.18 -19.42 52.11
N VAL A 11 -38.40 -20.60 52.68
CA VAL A 11 -38.40 -21.87 51.93
C VAL A 11 -39.63 -21.98 51.01
N VAL A 12 -40.80 -21.49 51.44
CA VAL A 12 -42.01 -21.46 50.61
C VAL A 12 -41.92 -20.40 49.50
N LEU A 13 -41.29 -19.23 49.75
CA LEU A 13 -41.01 -18.24 48.69
C LEU A 13 -39.93 -18.70 47.70
N ALA A 14 -38.92 -19.45 48.16
CA ALA A 14 -37.91 -20.07 47.31
C ALA A 14 -38.49 -21.22 46.48
N MET A 15 -39.46 -21.97 47.01
CA MET A 15 -40.20 -22.98 46.24
C MET A 15 -41.21 -22.37 45.27
N ALA A 16 -41.76 -21.18 45.54
CA ALA A 16 -42.66 -20.48 44.60
C ALA A 16 -41.94 -19.89 43.38
N SER A 17 -40.63 -19.66 43.45
CA SER A 17 -39.81 -19.15 42.33
C SER A 17 -39.22 -20.26 41.46
N ALA A 18 -39.33 -21.53 41.86
CA ALA A 18 -38.81 -22.68 41.12
C ALA A 18 -39.82 -23.34 40.16
N VAL A 19 -41.09 -22.87 40.08
CA VAL A 19 -42.17 -23.53 39.31
C VAL A 19 -42.59 -22.75 38.05
N ALA A 20 -41.69 -21.97 37.45
CA ALA A 20 -42.06 -21.14 36.28
C ALA A 20 -41.04 -21.19 35.12
N GLN A 21 -40.43 -22.35 34.88
CA GLN A 21 -39.63 -22.61 33.68
C GLN A 21 -40.33 -23.67 32.83
N ARG A 22 -40.56 -23.33 31.57
CA ARG A 22 -41.23 -24.22 30.61
C ARG A 22 -40.16 -24.82 29.69
N ALA A 23 -40.00 -26.14 29.75
CA ALA A 23 -39.12 -26.85 28.81
C ALA A 23 -39.82 -27.01 27.46
N ILE A 24 -39.21 -26.46 26.41
CA ILE A 24 -39.62 -26.64 25.02
C ILE A 24 -38.65 -27.62 24.37
N THR A 25 -39.19 -28.59 23.65
CA THR A 25 -38.43 -29.60 22.90
C THR A 25 -38.84 -29.57 21.44
N GLY A 26 -38.03 -30.14 20.57
CA GLY A 26 -38.39 -30.28 19.15
C GLY A 26 -37.20 -30.67 18.29
N LYS A 27 -37.42 -30.68 16.98
CA LYS A 27 -36.43 -31.03 15.97
C LYS A 27 -36.28 -29.90 14.93
N VAL A 28 -35.04 -29.62 14.52
CA VAL A 28 -34.74 -28.65 13.47
C VAL A 28 -34.30 -29.38 12.20
N THR A 29 -34.96 -29.11 11.08
CA THR A 29 -34.67 -29.71 9.76
C THR A 29 -34.55 -28.62 8.68
N ASP A 30 -34.00 -28.99 7.52
CA ASP A 30 -34.13 -28.20 6.31
C ASP A 30 -35.46 -28.48 5.57
N GLN A 31 -35.66 -27.80 4.45
CA GLN A 31 -36.79 -27.96 3.52
C GLN A 31 -36.86 -29.34 2.84
N ASN A 32 -35.76 -30.10 2.82
CA ASN A 32 -35.67 -31.45 2.25
C ASN A 32 -35.88 -32.55 3.33
N GLY A 33 -36.06 -32.15 4.60
CA GLY A 33 -36.21 -33.04 5.73
C GLY A 33 -34.90 -33.56 6.33
N GLU A 34 -33.75 -33.04 5.90
CA GLU A 34 -32.45 -33.33 6.50
C GLU A 34 -32.31 -32.63 7.86
N VAL A 35 -31.66 -33.29 8.82
CA VAL A 35 -31.52 -32.79 10.18
C VAL A 35 -30.41 -31.74 10.27
N LEU A 36 -30.69 -30.63 10.95
CA LEU A 36 -29.72 -29.56 11.13
C LEU A 36 -29.02 -29.71 12.48
N ILE A 37 -27.81 -30.28 12.46
CA ILE A 37 -26.97 -30.54 13.65
C ILE A 37 -26.28 -29.24 14.09
N GLY A 38 -26.43 -28.84 15.35
CA GLY A 38 -25.82 -27.61 15.87
C GLY A 38 -26.56 -26.31 15.52
N ALA A 39 -27.82 -26.38 15.10
CA ALA A 39 -28.71 -25.22 15.00
C ALA A 39 -28.86 -24.54 16.37
N SER A 40 -28.76 -23.22 16.41
CA SER A 40 -28.86 -22.41 17.64
C SER A 40 -30.32 -22.03 17.89
N ILE A 41 -30.79 -22.26 19.11
CA ILE A 41 -32.15 -21.96 19.56
C ILE A 41 -32.05 -21.06 20.79
N LEU A 42 -32.61 -19.85 20.72
CA LEU A 42 -32.52 -18.85 21.78
C LEU A 42 -33.90 -18.32 22.18
N ALA A 43 -34.17 -18.24 23.49
CA ALA A 43 -35.34 -17.53 24.01
C ALA A 43 -35.14 -16.02 23.84
N LYS A 44 -35.97 -15.36 23.02
CA LYS A 44 -35.78 -13.96 22.63
C LYS A 44 -35.82 -13.04 23.86
N GLY A 45 -34.75 -12.26 24.07
CA GLY A 45 -34.61 -11.35 25.22
C GLY A 45 -34.03 -11.98 26.49
N SER A 46 -33.59 -13.25 26.45
CA SER A 46 -32.93 -13.95 27.55
C SER A 46 -31.55 -14.50 27.14
N THR A 47 -30.76 -14.92 28.13
CA THR A 47 -29.52 -15.70 27.92
C THR A 47 -29.77 -17.21 27.84
N SER A 48 -31.02 -17.65 27.97
CA SER A 48 -31.38 -19.07 27.85
C SER A 48 -31.42 -19.49 26.38
N GLY A 49 -30.47 -20.34 25.99
CA GLY A 49 -30.37 -20.92 24.66
C GLY A 49 -29.78 -22.33 24.69
N THR A 50 -29.97 -23.07 23.61
CA THR A 50 -29.43 -24.42 23.39
C THR A 50 -29.03 -24.58 21.93
N VAL A 51 -28.36 -25.69 21.62
CA VAL A 51 -28.12 -26.15 20.24
C VAL A 51 -28.81 -27.49 19.99
N THR A 52 -29.06 -27.83 18.72
CA THR A 52 -29.53 -29.17 18.34
C THR A 52 -28.42 -30.22 18.40
N ASP A 53 -28.81 -31.44 18.75
CA ASP A 53 -27.96 -32.62 18.78
C ASP A 53 -27.79 -33.26 17.38
N VAL A 54 -27.06 -34.38 17.30
CA VAL A 54 -26.77 -35.13 16.05
C VAL A 54 -28.01 -35.59 15.29
N ASP A 55 -29.13 -35.79 15.97
CA ASP A 55 -30.41 -36.18 15.36
C ASP A 55 -31.30 -34.96 15.04
N GLY A 56 -30.77 -33.74 15.21
CA GLY A 56 -31.47 -32.47 15.00
C GLY A 56 -32.41 -32.06 16.13
N THR A 57 -32.43 -32.79 17.25
CA THR A 57 -33.32 -32.53 18.38
C THR A 57 -32.75 -31.51 19.37
N TYR A 58 -33.59 -30.73 20.04
CA TYR A 58 -33.20 -29.77 21.07
C TYR A 58 -34.13 -29.79 22.30
N SER A 59 -33.62 -29.30 23.43
CA SER A 59 -34.40 -29.02 24.64
C SER A 59 -33.97 -27.68 25.25
N LEU A 60 -34.90 -26.74 25.38
CA LEU A 60 -34.66 -25.38 25.87
C LEU A 60 -35.56 -25.08 27.06
N SER A 61 -34.98 -24.66 28.18
CA SER A 61 -35.75 -24.13 29.32
C SER A 61 -36.07 -22.65 29.09
N VAL A 62 -37.33 -22.31 28.88
CA VAL A 62 -37.79 -20.94 28.63
C VAL A 62 -38.30 -20.30 29.93
N PRO A 63 -37.68 -19.19 30.39
CA PRO A 63 -38.19 -18.40 31.52
C PRO A 63 -39.60 -17.85 31.30
N ALA A 64 -40.40 -17.75 32.37
CA ALA A 64 -41.73 -17.16 32.32
C ALA A 64 -41.73 -15.72 31.77
N GLY A 65 -42.69 -15.42 30.89
CA GLY A 65 -42.85 -14.10 30.25
C GLY A 65 -42.21 -13.97 28.87
N ILE A 66 -41.47 -14.98 28.39
CA ILE A 66 -40.91 -15.00 27.03
C ILE A 66 -41.84 -15.80 26.11
N SER A 67 -42.29 -15.15 25.04
CA SER A 67 -43.25 -15.71 24.09
C SER A 67 -42.64 -16.05 22.73
N THR A 68 -41.34 -15.86 22.52
CA THR A 68 -40.72 -16.06 21.19
C THR A 68 -39.38 -16.76 21.32
N VAL A 69 -39.14 -17.73 20.42
CA VAL A 69 -37.86 -18.41 20.25
C VAL A 69 -37.30 -18.08 18.88
N VAL A 70 -36.00 -17.82 18.84
CA VAL A 70 -35.25 -17.53 17.61
C VAL A 70 -34.41 -18.76 17.28
N VAL A 71 -34.61 -19.32 16.09
CA VAL A 71 -33.81 -20.42 15.57
C VAL A 71 -32.93 -19.91 14.44
N SER A 72 -31.62 -20.13 14.54
CA SER A 72 -30.65 -19.74 13.52
C SER A 72 -29.67 -20.87 13.24
N TYR A 73 -29.29 -21.00 11.98
CA TYR A 73 -28.28 -21.96 11.54
C TYR A 73 -27.52 -21.37 10.35
N THR A 74 -26.22 -21.63 10.28
CA THR A 74 -25.35 -21.05 9.25
C THR A 74 -25.80 -21.50 7.86
N GLY A 75 -26.04 -20.55 6.95
CA GLY A 75 -26.55 -20.82 5.60
C GLY A 75 -28.08 -20.87 5.48
N PHE A 76 -28.82 -20.60 6.56
CA PHE A 76 -30.29 -20.64 6.60
C PHE A 76 -30.88 -19.33 7.11
N LYS A 77 -32.12 -19.03 6.71
CA LYS A 77 -32.85 -17.84 7.19
C LYS A 77 -33.17 -18.00 8.68
N THR A 78 -32.85 -16.99 9.48
CA THR A 78 -33.21 -16.98 10.90
C THR A 78 -34.73 -16.88 11.03
N ARG A 79 -35.33 -17.80 11.79
CA ARG A 79 -36.77 -17.88 11.98
C ARG A 79 -37.14 -17.56 13.42
N GLU A 80 -38.05 -16.62 13.60
CA GLU A 80 -38.68 -16.35 14.89
C GLU A 80 -40.01 -17.10 14.98
N LEU A 81 -40.21 -17.79 16.10
CA LEU A 81 -41.40 -18.60 16.35
C LEU A 81 -42.05 -18.17 17.66
N GLU A 82 -43.34 -17.86 17.61
CA GLU A 82 -44.12 -17.61 18.82
C GLU A 82 -44.43 -18.93 19.55
N LEU A 83 -44.16 -18.94 20.84
CA LEU A 83 -44.42 -20.06 21.73
C LEU A 83 -45.92 -20.15 22.03
N GLY A 84 -46.61 -21.09 21.39
CA GLY A 84 -48.00 -21.45 21.70
C GLY A 84 -48.13 -22.24 23.01
N THR A 85 -49.18 -23.05 23.17
CA THR A 85 -49.40 -23.92 24.37
C THR A 85 -48.66 -25.26 24.32
N SER A 86 -48.14 -25.67 23.15
CA SER A 86 -47.40 -26.94 22.97
C SER A 86 -45.96 -26.88 23.49
N ASN A 87 -45.51 -27.91 24.20
CA ASN A 87 -44.11 -28.06 24.63
C ASN A 87 -43.20 -28.70 23.56
N VAL A 88 -43.77 -29.07 22.41
CA VAL A 88 -43.03 -29.62 21.26
C VAL A 88 -43.20 -28.70 20.07
N ILE A 89 -42.08 -28.25 19.48
CA ILE A 89 -42.03 -27.32 18.35
C ILE A 89 -40.93 -27.76 17.38
N ASP A 90 -41.33 -28.40 16.28
CA ASP A 90 -40.44 -28.73 15.18
C ASP A 90 -40.30 -27.54 14.22
N VAL A 91 -39.10 -27.34 13.68
CA VAL A 91 -38.73 -26.16 12.92
C VAL A 91 -38.04 -26.57 11.63
N SER A 92 -38.70 -26.29 10.50
CA SER A 92 -38.03 -26.32 9.20
C SER A 92 -37.42 -24.94 8.91
N LEU A 93 -36.13 -24.89 8.60
CA LEU A 93 -35.44 -23.69 8.14
C LEU A 93 -35.30 -23.69 6.62
N ASP A 94 -35.54 -22.52 6.02
CA ASP A 94 -35.31 -22.31 4.60
C ASP A 94 -33.84 -21.95 4.36
N GLU A 95 -33.22 -22.52 3.34
CA GLU A 95 -31.88 -22.11 2.90
C GLU A 95 -31.87 -20.60 2.60
N ALA A 96 -30.85 -19.92 3.11
CA ALA A 96 -30.61 -18.53 2.78
C ALA A 96 -29.92 -18.48 1.41
N LEU A 97 -30.70 -18.41 0.34
CA LEU A 97 -30.26 -17.81 -0.92
C LEU A 97 -30.11 -16.29 -0.72
N GLU A 98 -29.16 -15.87 0.10
CA GLU A 98 -28.61 -14.54 -0.01
C GLU A 98 -27.59 -14.57 -1.15
N GLU A 99 -28.01 -14.18 -2.36
CA GLU A 99 -27.07 -13.48 -3.22
C GLU A 99 -26.64 -12.24 -2.43
N LEU A 100 -25.50 -12.32 -1.75
CA LEU A 100 -24.88 -11.14 -1.15
C LEU A 100 -24.68 -10.15 -2.29
N SER A 101 -25.52 -9.10 -2.34
CA SER A 101 -25.27 -7.95 -3.21
C SER A 101 -23.85 -7.50 -2.92
N GLU A 102 -22.92 -7.74 -3.85
CA GLU A 102 -21.55 -7.30 -3.68
C GLU A 102 -21.56 -5.78 -3.69
N VAL A 103 -21.38 -5.19 -2.50
CA VAL A 103 -21.34 -3.75 -2.32
C VAL A 103 -19.89 -3.31 -2.37
N VAL A 104 -19.60 -2.35 -3.25
CA VAL A 104 -18.27 -1.78 -3.41
C VAL A 104 -18.26 -0.38 -2.82
N VAL A 105 -17.19 -0.02 -2.10
CA VAL A 105 -16.98 1.39 -1.73
C VAL A 105 -16.71 2.18 -3.01
N THR A 106 -17.70 2.98 -3.37
CA THR A 106 -17.54 4.03 -4.39
C THR A 106 -16.97 5.27 -3.71
N GLY A 107 -16.44 6.20 -4.50
CA GLY A 107 -15.76 7.36 -3.94
C GLY A 107 -16.60 8.13 -2.91
N LEU A 108 -15.92 8.89 -2.05
CA LEU A 108 -16.52 9.66 -0.95
C LEU A 108 -17.11 8.83 0.21
N GLY A 109 -16.79 7.54 0.31
CA GLY A 109 -17.27 6.66 1.39
C GLY A 109 -18.70 6.17 1.19
N ILE A 110 -19.26 6.37 -0.01
CA ILE A 110 -20.59 5.88 -0.39
C ILE A 110 -20.43 4.46 -0.90
N LYS A 111 -21.19 3.54 -0.30
CA LYS A 111 -21.25 2.15 -0.75
C LYS A 111 -22.35 2.02 -1.80
N LYS A 112 -22.04 1.45 -2.96
CA LYS A 112 -23.03 1.11 -3.99
C LYS A 112 -22.93 -0.36 -4.36
N GLU A 113 -24.06 -0.94 -4.71
CA GLU A 113 -24.09 -2.27 -5.31
C GLU A 113 -23.30 -2.27 -6.62
N LYS A 114 -22.47 -3.28 -6.81
CA LYS A 114 -21.62 -3.42 -8.00
C LYS A 114 -22.43 -3.41 -9.31
N LYS A 115 -23.65 -3.95 -9.28
CA LYS A 115 -24.57 -3.95 -10.42
C LYS A 115 -25.10 -2.56 -10.80
N ALA A 116 -25.15 -1.61 -9.87
CA ALA A 116 -25.64 -0.27 -10.13
C ALA A 116 -24.58 0.63 -10.82
N LEU A 117 -23.29 0.25 -10.76
CA LEU A 117 -22.19 1.07 -11.28
C LEU A 117 -22.18 1.10 -12.81
N GLY A 118 -21.96 2.27 -13.40
CA GLY A 118 -21.86 2.45 -14.85
C GLY A 118 -20.48 2.19 -15.47
N TYR A 119 -19.50 1.81 -14.66
CA TYR A 119 -18.09 1.78 -15.04
C TYR A 119 -17.36 0.59 -14.41
N ALA A 120 -16.23 0.21 -15.00
CA ALA A 120 -15.42 -0.89 -14.50
C ALA A 120 -14.73 -0.51 -13.18
N VAL A 121 -15.06 -1.25 -12.11
CA VAL A 121 -14.35 -1.24 -10.83
C VAL A 121 -13.79 -2.62 -10.56
N THR A 122 -12.56 -2.67 -10.10
CA THR A 122 -11.95 -3.90 -9.59
C THR A 122 -11.72 -3.72 -8.10
N THR A 123 -12.25 -4.64 -7.31
CA THR A 123 -12.12 -4.66 -5.86
C THR A 123 -11.31 -5.88 -5.45
N LEU A 124 -10.34 -5.66 -4.56
CA LEU A 124 -9.55 -6.70 -3.92
C LEU A 124 -9.83 -6.66 -2.42
N GLY A 125 -10.24 -7.80 -1.86
CA GLY A 125 -10.46 -7.93 -0.42
C GLY A 125 -9.18 -8.24 0.34
N SER A 126 -9.26 -8.17 1.67
CA SER A 126 -8.19 -8.49 2.63
C SER A 126 -7.39 -9.75 2.28
N ALA A 127 -8.04 -10.88 1.97
CA ALA A 127 -7.36 -12.14 1.68
C ALA A 127 -6.34 -12.08 0.52
N GLN A 128 -6.51 -11.15 -0.40
CA GLN A 128 -5.60 -10.95 -1.54
C GLN A 128 -4.44 -9.98 -1.22
N ILE A 129 -4.49 -9.30 -0.08
CA ILE A 129 -3.61 -8.19 0.32
C ILE A 129 -2.80 -8.55 1.57
N GLU A 130 -3.42 -9.20 2.54
CA GLU A 130 -2.80 -9.52 3.83
C GLU A 130 -1.79 -10.66 3.69
N LEU A 131 -0.79 -10.63 4.59
CA LEU A 131 0.25 -11.66 4.71
C LEU A 131 0.98 -11.94 3.38
N LYS A 132 1.20 -10.89 2.57
CA LYS A 132 2.00 -10.99 1.36
C LYS A 132 3.46 -10.62 1.64
N PRO A 133 4.42 -11.16 0.88
CA PRO A 133 5.84 -10.79 0.98
C PRO A 133 6.11 -9.32 0.63
N GLU A 134 5.19 -8.68 -0.07
CA GLU A 134 5.30 -7.30 -0.51
C GLU A 134 4.69 -6.36 0.53
N ALA A 135 5.47 -5.40 1.01
CA ALA A 135 5.07 -4.43 2.03
C ALA A 135 4.44 -3.15 1.44
N ASP A 136 4.63 -2.90 0.14
CA ASP A 136 4.02 -1.78 -0.57
C ASP A 136 2.68 -2.19 -1.19
N ILE A 137 1.59 -1.58 -0.72
CA ILE A 137 0.24 -1.80 -1.26
C ILE A 137 0.20 -1.59 -2.77
N GLY A 138 0.91 -0.59 -3.30
CA GLY A 138 0.99 -0.32 -4.73
C GLY A 138 1.46 -1.53 -5.52
N ARG A 139 2.47 -2.25 -5.01
CA ARG A 139 3.05 -3.43 -5.66
C ARG A 139 2.22 -4.69 -5.48
N ILE A 140 1.45 -4.81 -4.39
CA ILE A 140 0.51 -5.93 -4.18
C ILE A 140 -0.54 -6.03 -5.29
N LEU A 141 -0.91 -4.91 -5.91
CA LEU A 141 -1.90 -4.82 -6.98
C LEU A 141 -1.38 -5.33 -8.34
N ARG A 142 -0.05 -5.53 -8.48
CA ARG A 142 0.60 -5.92 -9.73
C ARG A 142 0.04 -7.25 -10.24
N GLY A 143 -0.43 -7.24 -11.49
CA GLY A 143 -1.02 -8.41 -12.14
C GLY A 143 -2.41 -8.81 -11.63
N LYS A 144 -2.97 -8.11 -10.62
CA LYS A 144 -4.32 -8.39 -10.08
C LYS A 144 -5.41 -7.48 -10.63
N VAL A 145 -5.03 -6.32 -11.16
CA VAL A 145 -5.97 -5.31 -11.65
C VAL A 145 -5.75 -5.02 -13.14
N PRO A 146 -6.69 -5.40 -14.04
CA PRO A 146 -6.54 -5.15 -15.47
C PRO A 146 -6.44 -3.67 -15.83
N GLY A 147 -5.52 -3.29 -16.73
CA GLY A 147 -5.34 -1.90 -17.17
C GLY A 147 -4.66 -0.98 -16.16
N VAL A 148 -4.05 -1.57 -15.12
CA VAL A 148 -3.18 -0.88 -14.16
C VAL A 148 -1.77 -1.43 -14.35
N ASP A 149 -0.86 -0.57 -14.78
CA ASP A 149 0.56 -0.88 -14.93
C ASP A 149 1.30 -0.41 -13.68
N ILE A 150 2.12 -1.28 -13.11
CA ILE A 150 2.81 -1.06 -11.83
C ILE A 150 4.26 -1.45 -11.99
N ASN A 151 5.13 -0.45 -11.96
CA ASN A 151 6.57 -0.60 -12.14
C ASN A 151 7.30 -0.14 -10.87
N ALA A 152 8.09 -1.03 -10.27
CA ALA A 152 9.00 -0.66 -9.19
C ALA A 152 10.19 0.12 -9.76
N THR A 153 10.66 1.16 -9.06
CA THR A 153 11.84 1.93 -9.52
C THR A 153 13.16 1.20 -9.27
N SER A 154 13.20 0.30 -8.27
CA SER A 154 14.32 -0.60 -8.02
C SER A 154 13.89 -1.82 -7.19
N GLY A 155 14.77 -2.82 -7.06
CA GLY A 155 14.57 -3.98 -6.18
C GLY A 155 14.97 -3.76 -4.71
N LEU A 156 15.48 -2.57 -4.36
CA LEU A 156 15.89 -2.26 -2.99
C LEU A 156 14.66 -2.09 -2.07
N ALA A 157 14.79 -2.49 -0.81
CA ALA A 157 13.77 -2.31 0.22
C ALA A 157 13.40 -0.82 0.35
N GLY A 158 12.10 -0.54 0.36
CA GLY A 158 11.55 0.80 0.48
C GLY A 158 11.75 1.72 -0.74
N SER A 159 12.10 1.18 -1.92
CA SER A 159 12.18 1.99 -3.15
C SER A 159 10.79 2.36 -3.69
N GLY A 160 10.74 3.37 -4.56
CA GLY A 160 9.51 3.89 -5.13
C GLY A 160 8.76 2.92 -6.04
N THR A 161 7.47 3.23 -6.24
CA THR A 161 6.57 2.52 -7.14
C THR A 161 5.87 3.51 -8.06
N ASN A 162 5.87 3.22 -9.36
CA ASN A 162 5.12 3.97 -10.36
C ASN A 162 3.86 3.22 -10.77
N ILE A 163 2.69 3.85 -10.58
CA ILE A 163 1.38 3.25 -10.92
C ILE A 163 0.73 4.10 -12.01
N VAL A 164 0.33 3.46 -13.10
CA VAL A 164 -0.33 4.13 -14.24
C VAL A 164 -1.59 3.37 -14.61
N ILE A 165 -2.73 4.08 -14.64
CA ILE A 165 -4.03 3.50 -15.03
C ILE A 165 -4.38 3.92 -16.45
N ARG A 166 -4.50 2.94 -17.36
CA ARG A 166 -4.83 3.13 -18.78
C ARG A 166 -3.86 4.06 -19.54
N GLY A 167 -2.56 3.90 -19.28
CA GLY A 167 -1.50 4.60 -20.00
C GLY A 167 -1.25 6.05 -19.56
N TYR A 168 -0.24 6.67 -20.15
CA TYR A 168 0.16 8.05 -19.85
C TYR A 168 -0.83 9.06 -20.46
N LYS A 169 -1.29 10.01 -19.65
CA LYS A 169 -2.23 11.08 -20.04
C LYS A 169 -1.58 12.46 -20.05
N SER A 170 -0.48 12.63 -19.32
CA SER A 170 0.28 13.88 -19.28
C SER A 170 1.71 13.64 -19.78
N ILE A 171 2.22 14.60 -20.57
CA ILE A 171 3.60 14.57 -21.11
C ILE A 171 4.61 15.00 -20.04
N SER A 172 4.30 16.08 -19.31
CA SER A 172 5.21 16.69 -18.33
C SER A 172 4.67 16.68 -16.89
N GLY A 173 3.38 16.38 -16.70
CA GLY A 173 2.74 16.32 -15.39
C GLY A 173 2.71 14.92 -14.78
N THR A 174 2.10 14.81 -13.60
CA THR A 174 1.93 13.52 -12.94
C THR A 174 0.95 12.60 -13.68
N ASN A 175 1.32 11.34 -13.80
CA ASN A 175 0.50 10.25 -14.33
C ASN A 175 0.07 9.25 -13.24
N GLN A 176 0.44 9.50 -11.98
CA GLN A 176 0.02 8.69 -10.84
C GLN A 176 -1.49 8.87 -10.59
N PRO A 177 -2.22 7.81 -10.24
CA PRO A 177 -3.62 7.93 -9.81
C PRO A 177 -3.72 8.60 -8.45
N LEU A 178 -4.87 9.21 -8.17
CA LEU A 178 -5.16 9.69 -6.83
C LEU A 178 -5.41 8.51 -5.89
N PHE A 179 -4.73 8.50 -4.75
CA PHE A 179 -5.05 7.58 -3.67
C PHE A 179 -5.98 8.25 -2.67
N VAL A 180 -6.97 7.49 -2.20
CA VAL A 180 -7.91 7.95 -1.18
C VAL A 180 -7.99 6.88 -0.11
N VAL A 181 -7.55 7.21 1.10
CA VAL A 181 -7.53 6.29 2.25
C VAL A 181 -8.61 6.70 3.23
N ASP A 182 -9.58 5.84 3.48
CA ASP A 182 -10.74 6.12 4.35
C ASP A 182 -11.45 7.46 4.04
N GLY A 183 -11.49 7.81 2.75
CA GLY A 183 -12.10 9.04 2.25
C GLY A 183 -11.19 10.28 2.23
N VAL A 184 -9.94 10.19 2.72
CA VAL A 184 -8.93 11.26 2.66
C VAL A 184 -8.10 11.16 1.39
N PRO A 185 -8.02 12.20 0.54
CA PRO A 185 -6.99 12.29 -0.50
C PRO A 185 -5.60 12.16 0.11
N PHE A 186 -4.87 11.14 -0.29
CA PHE A 186 -3.60 10.74 0.30
C PHE A 186 -2.47 11.10 -0.65
N ASN A 187 -1.47 11.85 -0.17
CA ASN A 187 -0.27 12.10 -0.96
C ASN A 187 0.50 10.78 -1.15
N SER A 188 0.66 10.40 -2.40
CA SER A 188 1.34 9.16 -2.81
C SER A 188 2.62 9.40 -3.60
N GLU A 189 3.09 10.65 -3.65
CA GLU A 189 4.18 11.03 -4.53
C GLU A 189 5.51 10.40 -4.11
N THR A 190 6.45 10.36 -5.06
CA THR A 190 7.83 10.00 -4.78
C THR A 190 8.64 11.29 -4.73
N ASN A 191 9.14 11.63 -3.55
CA ASN A 191 9.97 12.81 -3.35
C ASN A 191 11.43 12.43 -3.61
N SER A 192 11.87 12.55 -4.87
CA SER A 192 13.27 12.33 -5.25
C SER A 192 14.06 13.65 -5.21
N ASP A 193 15.13 13.68 -4.41
CA ASP A 193 16.10 14.79 -4.35
C ASP A 193 17.12 14.79 -5.48
N ARG A 194 17.18 13.67 -6.21
CA ARG A 194 18.25 13.37 -7.15
C ARG A 194 17.66 13.01 -8.50
N GLY A 195 18.44 13.25 -9.55
CA GLY A 195 18.11 12.87 -10.91
C GLY A 195 18.17 11.36 -11.11
N PHE A 196 17.71 10.93 -12.28
CA PHE A 196 17.83 9.53 -12.71
C PHE A 196 19.28 9.04 -12.66
N ASP A 197 20.22 9.87 -13.08
CA ASP A 197 21.64 9.57 -13.18
C ASP A 197 22.37 9.49 -11.83
N THR A 198 21.91 10.28 -10.86
CA THR A 198 22.51 10.47 -9.53
C THR A 198 21.82 9.64 -8.44
N GLY A 199 20.93 8.73 -8.84
CA GLY A 199 20.37 7.69 -7.98
C GLY A 199 19.00 7.98 -7.37
N GLY A 200 18.20 8.82 -8.03
CA GLY A 200 16.81 9.10 -7.64
C GLY A 200 15.89 7.86 -7.62
N ALA A 201 16.26 6.77 -8.29
CA ALA A 201 15.48 5.53 -8.31
C ALA A 201 15.33 4.86 -6.93
N THR A 202 16.17 5.22 -5.96
CA THR A 202 16.08 4.73 -4.57
C THR A 202 14.98 5.41 -3.77
N ALA A 203 14.55 6.61 -4.16
CA ALA A 203 13.58 7.41 -3.39
C ALA A 203 12.28 6.63 -3.17
N SER A 204 11.74 6.70 -1.95
CA SER A 204 10.52 5.97 -1.63
C SER A 204 9.28 6.76 -2.05
N SER A 205 8.29 6.03 -2.57
CA SER A 205 6.94 6.55 -2.79
C SER A 205 6.15 6.50 -1.48
N ARG A 206 5.31 7.50 -1.24
CA ARG A 206 4.48 7.55 -0.03
C ARG A 206 3.41 6.44 0.07
N PHE A 207 3.25 5.58 -0.95
CA PHE A 207 2.48 4.32 -0.86
C PHE A 207 2.99 3.40 0.26
N LEU A 208 4.30 3.46 0.52
CA LEU A 208 4.98 2.67 1.53
C LEU A 208 4.47 2.96 2.94
N ASP A 209 3.85 4.11 3.17
CA ASP A 209 3.35 4.52 4.49
C ASP A 209 2.08 3.76 4.91
N LEU A 210 1.49 2.94 4.04
CA LEU A 210 0.31 2.15 4.40
C LEU A 210 0.70 0.73 4.81
N ASP A 211 -0.02 0.15 5.77
CA ASP A 211 0.15 -1.26 6.17
C ASP A 211 -0.84 -2.16 5.41
N PRO A 212 -0.35 -3.11 4.58
CA PRO A 212 -1.21 -4.10 3.92
C PRO A 212 -2.11 -4.88 4.89
N ASN A 213 -1.62 -5.18 6.10
CA ASN A 213 -2.37 -5.97 7.09
C ASN A 213 -3.50 -5.19 7.78
N ASN A 214 -3.52 -3.86 7.64
CA ASN A 214 -4.64 -3.02 8.10
C ASN A 214 -5.64 -2.71 6.96
N ILE A 215 -5.52 -3.32 5.78
CA ILE A 215 -6.42 -3.04 4.66
C ILE A 215 -7.59 -4.03 4.62
N ALA A 216 -8.81 -3.50 4.65
CA ALA A 216 -10.02 -4.29 4.47
C ALA A 216 -10.32 -4.53 2.99
N GLU A 217 -10.22 -3.47 2.16
CA GLU A 217 -10.42 -3.56 0.72
C GLU A 217 -9.66 -2.47 -0.04
N VAL A 218 -9.31 -2.78 -1.29
CA VAL A 218 -8.82 -1.81 -2.28
C VAL A 218 -9.74 -1.84 -3.50
N SER A 219 -10.27 -0.69 -3.88
CA SER A 219 -11.15 -0.53 -5.05
C SER A 219 -10.53 0.44 -6.05
N VAL A 220 -10.33 -0.01 -7.29
CA VAL A 220 -9.70 0.78 -8.35
C VAL A 220 -10.74 1.32 -9.33
N LEU A 221 -10.92 2.64 -9.34
CA LEU A 221 -11.77 3.36 -10.27
C LEU A 221 -10.94 3.77 -11.51
N LYS A 222 -11.18 3.08 -12.63
CA LYS A 222 -10.40 3.27 -13.87
C LYS A 222 -11.07 4.23 -14.87
N GLY A 223 -12.33 4.56 -14.61
CA GLY A 223 -13.20 5.34 -15.48
C GLY A 223 -13.19 6.83 -15.18
N LEU A 224 -13.89 7.59 -16.03
CA LEU A 224 -14.03 9.04 -15.91
C LEU A 224 -14.99 9.43 -14.76
N SER A 225 -15.82 8.51 -14.28
CA SER A 225 -16.59 8.69 -13.03
C SER A 225 -15.77 9.10 -11.81
N ALA A 226 -14.48 8.73 -11.80
CA ALA A 226 -13.55 9.12 -10.75
C ALA A 226 -13.26 10.64 -10.72
N THR A 227 -13.27 11.32 -11.87
CA THR A 227 -13.04 12.78 -11.95
C THR A 227 -14.23 13.58 -11.46
N VAL A 228 -15.46 13.03 -11.51
CA VAL A 228 -16.61 13.73 -10.95
C VAL A 228 -16.57 13.73 -9.42
N LEU A 229 -16.15 12.63 -8.81
CA LEU A 229 -16.08 12.54 -7.34
C LEU A 229 -14.87 13.30 -6.77
N TYR A 230 -13.73 13.30 -7.47
CA TYR A 230 -12.45 13.79 -6.95
C TYR A 230 -11.82 14.94 -7.76
N GLY A 231 -12.53 15.49 -8.75
CA GLY A 231 -12.06 16.59 -9.58
C GLY A 231 -10.87 16.23 -10.47
N GLU A 232 -10.03 17.23 -10.75
CA GLU A 232 -8.81 17.07 -11.55
C GLU A 232 -7.91 15.94 -11.05
N ALA A 233 -7.77 15.79 -9.73
CA ALA A 233 -6.93 14.75 -9.13
C ALA A 233 -7.36 13.33 -9.54
N GLY A 234 -8.64 13.12 -9.86
CA GLY A 234 -9.17 11.85 -10.34
C GLY A 234 -8.86 11.52 -11.81
N ARG A 235 -8.21 12.43 -12.57
CA ARG A 235 -8.04 12.26 -14.04
C ARG A 235 -7.24 11.03 -14.43
N ASN A 236 -6.30 10.62 -13.59
CA ASN A 236 -5.45 9.45 -13.80
C ASN A 236 -6.07 8.17 -13.19
N GLY A 237 -7.35 8.22 -12.80
CA GLY A 237 -8.00 7.16 -12.03
C GLY A 237 -7.78 7.34 -10.52
N VAL A 238 -8.52 6.55 -9.74
CA VAL A 238 -8.51 6.62 -8.27
C VAL A 238 -8.37 5.24 -7.68
N ILE A 239 -7.48 5.10 -6.70
CA ILE A 239 -7.33 3.90 -5.89
C ILE A 239 -7.89 4.22 -4.50
N LEU A 240 -9.03 3.62 -4.19
CA LEU A 240 -9.70 3.71 -2.91
C LEU A 240 -9.16 2.63 -2.00
N VAL A 241 -8.68 3.02 -0.82
CA VAL A 241 -8.19 2.12 0.22
C VAL A 241 -9.10 2.29 1.42
N THR A 242 -9.71 1.19 1.87
CA THR A 242 -10.49 1.16 3.11
C THR A 242 -9.72 0.36 4.14
N THR A 243 -9.42 0.96 5.28
CA THR A 243 -8.72 0.25 6.36
C THR A 243 -9.69 -0.57 7.21
N LYS A 244 -9.19 -1.57 7.94
CA LYS A 244 -9.97 -2.32 8.95
C LYS A 244 -10.48 -1.39 10.05
N THR A 245 -9.79 -0.27 10.29
CA THR A 245 -10.20 0.77 11.24
C THR A 245 -11.27 1.71 10.68
N GLY A 246 -11.23 2.04 9.38
CA GLY A 246 -12.18 2.93 8.70
C GLY A 246 -13.41 2.24 8.12
N GLY A 247 -13.35 0.91 7.92
CA GLY A 247 -14.47 0.07 7.55
C GLY A 247 -15.53 0.07 8.64
N GLY A 248 -16.46 1.01 8.61
CA GLY A 248 -17.57 1.16 9.56
C GLY A 248 -18.64 0.07 9.48
N ALA A 249 -18.26 -1.17 9.17
CA ALA A 249 -19.13 -2.33 9.29
C ALA A 249 -19.44 -2.58 10.79
N PRO A 250 -20.70 -2.87 11.15
CA PRO A 250 -21.04 -3.23 12.52
C PRO A 250 -20.19 -4.43 12.94
N LYS A 251 -19.31 -4.22 13.91
CA LYS A 251 -18.55 -5.30 14.51
C LYS A 251 -19.57 -6.07 15.37
N ASN A 252 -20.04 -7.22 14.88
CA ASN A 252 -21.05 -8.01 15.57
C ASN A 252 -20.51 -8.72 16.83
N LYS A 253 -19.20 -8.62 17.08
CA LYS A 253 -18.52 -9.17 18.25
C LYS A 253 -18.26 -8.08 19.29
N LYS A 254 -18.46 -8.39 20.58
CA LYS A 254 -18.19 -7.48 21.71
C LYS A 254 -16.72 -7.02 21.73
N MET A 255 -15.80 -7.93 21.48
CA MET A 255 -14.38 -7.64 21.27
C MET A 255 -13.76 -8.72 20.39
N GLU A 256 -12.91 -8.32 19.46
CA GLU A 256 -12.14 -9.16 18.56
C GLU A 256 -10.71 -8.65 18.54
N ILE A 257 -9.76 -9.57 18.69
CA ILE A 257 -8.33 -9.29 18.69
C ILE A 257 -7.71 -10.23 17.66
N THR A 258 -6.98 -9.67 16.72
CA THR A 258 -6.27 -10.41 15.66
C THR A 258 -4.79 -10.08 15.75
N LEU A 259 -3.95 -11.11 15.78
CA LEU A 259 -2.51 -11.00 15.68
C LEU A 259 -2.05 -11.67 14.39
N ASP A 260 -1.45 -10.89 13.52
CA ASP A 260 -0.90 -11.32 12.23
C ASP A 260 0.63 -11.25 12.30
N GLN A 261 1.30 -12.37 12.05
CA GLN A 261 2.75 -12.45 11.94
C GLN A 261 3.12 -13.04 10.59
N SER A 262 3.97 -12.34 9.86
CA SER A 262 4.58 -12.86 8.64
C SER A 262 6.10 -12.75 8.69
N PHE A 263 6.74 -13.69 8.01
CA PHE A 263 8.18 -13.79 7.90
C PHE A 263 8.52 -14.21 6.47
N HIS A 264 9.37 -13.44 5.81
CA HIS A 264 9.75 -13.66 4.42
C HIS A 264 11.26 -13.55 4.25
N PHE A 265 11.79 -14.26 3.25
CA PHE A 265 13.17 -14.12 2.81
C PHE A 265 13.18 -13.50 1.40
N ASN A 266 14.11 -12.58 1.18
CA ASN A 266 14.30 -11.90 -0.11
C ASN A 266 15.68 -12.25 -0.67
N GLU A 267 15.75 -12.65 -1.92
CA GLU A 267 16.98 -12.98 -2.61
C GLU A 267 17.00 -12.29 -3.97
N ILE A 268 18.19 -12.08 -4.52
CA ILE A 268 18.32 -11.54 -5.87
C ILE A 268 17.61 -12.45 -6.87
N ALA A 269 16.69 -11.88 -7.65
CA ALA A 269 15.81 -12.66 -8.53
C ALA A 269 16.56 -13.27 -9.72
N SER A 270 17.56 -12.56 -10.24
CA SER A 270 18.39 -13.02 -11.36
C SER A 270 19.69 -12.20 -11.43
N ASN A 271 20.77 -12.87 -11.78
CA ASN A 271 22.05 -12.26 -12.09
C ASN A 271 22.34 -12.36 -13.58
N PRO A 272 23.15 -11.44 -14.15
CA PRO A 272 23.68 -11.63 -15.48
C PRO A 272 24.45 -12.95 -15.58
N GLU A 273 24.32 -13.64 -16.70
CA GLU A 273 25.23 -14.74 -17.03
C GLU A 273 26.61 -14.16 -17.35
N PHE A 274 27.60 -14.48 -16.52
CA PHE A 274 28.96 -13.98 -16.71
C PHE A 274 29.77 -14.97 -17.56
N GLN A 275 30.55 -14.43 -18.50
CA GLN A 275 31.59 -15.21 -19.15
C GLN A 275 32.70 -15.54 -18.13
N ASN A 276 33.30 -16.72 -18.22
CA ASN A 276 34.41 -17.15 -17.35
C ASN A 276 35.57 -17.73 -18.18
N ALA A 277 35.77 -17.22 -19.39
CA ALA A 277 36.84 -17.65 -20.30
C ALA A 277 38.01 -16.65 -20.35
N TYR A 278 37.75 -15.37 -20.10
CA TYR A 278 38.72 -14.27 -20.19
C TYR A 278 38.70 -13.40 -18.94
N GLY A 279 39.86 -12.84 -18.56
CA GLY A 279 39.99 -11.94 -17.43
C GLY A 279 40.18 -10.47 -17.80
N ASN A 280 40.61 -9.68 -16.81
CA ASN A 280 40.87 -8.25 -16.91
C ASN A 280 41.96 -7.93 -17.94
N GLY A 281 41.67 -7.08 -18.91
CA GLY A 281 42.63 -6.66 -19.94
C GLY A 281 42.01 -6.30 -21.30
N PHE A 282 42.87 -6.10 -22.31
CA PHE A 282 42.48 -5.77 -23.68
C PHE A 282 43.29 -6.57 -24.68
N GLN A 283 42.72 -6.85 -25.85
CA GLN A 283 43.43 -7.50 -26.97
C GLN A 283 44.10 -8.82 -26.56
N ASN A 284 43.44 -9.59 -25.71
CA ASN A 284 43.95 -10.81 -25.10
C ASN A 284 45.17 -10.63 -24.19
N LEU A 285 45.52 -9.40 -23.80
CA LEU A 285 46.62 -9.10 -22.90
C LEU A 285 46.09 -8.81 -21.50
N ALA A 286 46.53 -9.58 -20.50
CA ALA A 286 46.22 -9.33 -19.10
C ALA A 286 46.80 -7.97 -18.65
N SER A 287 45.96 -7.11 -18.10
CA SER A 287 46.35 -5.79 -17.60
C SER A 287 45.27 -5.25 -16.68
N ALA A 288 45.58 -4.32 -15.76
CA ALA A 288 44.65 -3.74 -14.79
C ALA A 288 43.56 -2.81 -15.40
N ALA A 289 42.98 -3.23 -16.52
CA ALA A 289 41.87 -2.62 -17.22
C ALA A 289 40.52 -3.11 -16.69
N PHE A 290 39.47 -2.34 -16.96
CA PHE A 290 38.10 -2.61 -16.53
C PHE A 290 37.36 -3.67 -17.34
N SER A 291 37.92 -4.10 -18.47
CA SER A 291 37.30 -5.00 -19.43
C SER A 291 37.66 -6.44 -19.20
N ASN A 292 36.80 -7.36 -19.61
CA ASN A 292 37.09 -8.80 -19.65
C ASN A 292 37.66 -9.28 -21.00
N TRP A 293 38.41 -8.41 -21.68
CA TRP A 293 39.03 -8.69 -22.99
C TRP A 293 40.54 -8.98 -22.84
N GLY A 294 40.95 -9.44 -21.66
CA GLY A 294 42.32 -9.79 -21.31
C GLY A 294 42.68 -11.22 -21.71
N ALA A 295 43.72 -11.77 -21.09
CA ALA A 295 44.17 -13.11 -21.41
C ALA A 295 43.08 -14.17 -21.13
N PRO A 296 43.03 -15.26 -21.90
CA PRO A 296 42.20 -16.41 -21.55
C PRO A 296 42.66 -17.03 -20.23
N PHE A 297 41.74 -17.62 -19.47
CA PHE A 297 42.07 -18.40 -18.26
C PHE A 297 42.63 -19.79 -18.56
N ASP A 298 42.64 -20.20 -19.82
CA ASP A 298 43.17 -21.49 -20.25
C ASP A 298 44.70 -21.57 -20.01
N PRO A 299 45.19 -22.61 -19.28
CA PRO A 299 46.61 -22.83 -19.02
C PRO A 299 47.52 -22.85 -20.26
N ILE A 300 46.99 -23.12 -21.46
CA ILE A 300 47.78 -23.04 -22.71
C ILE A 300 48.38 -21.66 -22.96
N TYR A 301 47.84 -20.60 -22.34
CA TYR A 301 48.33 -19.23 -22.46
C TYR A 301 49.28 -18.81 -21.33
N TYR A 302 49.67 -19.70 -20.42
CA TYR A 302 50.66 -19.39 -19.39
C TYR A 302 52.02 -19.06 -20.03
N GLY A 303 52.73 -18.09 -19.45
CA GLY A 303 53.95 -17.52 -20.02
C GLY A 303 53.73 -16.60 -21.24
N ARG A 304 52.47 -16.35 -21.64
CA ARG A 304 52.10 -15.48 -22.76
C ARG A 304 51.13 -14.40 -22.29
N ASN A 305 50.88 -13.41 -23.13
CA ASN A 305 49.74 -12.49 -22.95
C ASN A 305 49.72 -11.77 -21.58
N GLY A 306 50.89 -11.51 -20.99
CA GLY A 306 51.01 -10.84 -19.69
C GLY A 306 50.92 -11.76 -18.47
N LEU A 307 50.68 -13.06 -18.67
CA LEU A 307 50.71 -14.09 -17.64
C LEU A 307 52.13 -14.64 -17.45
N ARG A 308 52.47 -15.01 -16.22
CA ARG A 308 53.66 -15.84 -15.94
C ARG A 308 53.39 -17.32 -16.24
N ASP A 309 54.43 -18.14 -16.19
CA ASP A 309 54.34 -19.60 -16.43
C ASP A 309 53.44 -20.32 -15.41
N ASP A 310 53.22 -19.70 -14.25
CA ASP A 310 52.31 -20.16 -13.19
C ASP A 310 50.88 -19.59 -13.32
N GLY A 311 50.56 -18.89 -14.42
CA GLY A 311 49.24 -18.31 -14.65
C GLY A 311 48.92 -17.08 -13.80
N THR A 312 49.91 -16.46 -13.16
CA THR A 312 49.69 -15.29 -12.29
C THR A 312 49.96 -13.97 -13.01
N ILE A 313 49.42 -12.88 -12.46
CA ILE A 313 49.80 -11.49 -12.73
C ILE A 313 50.43 -10.84 -11.49
N ALA A 314 50.99 -9.63 -11.63
CA ALA A 314 51.40 -8.85 -10.45
C ALA A 314 50.17 -8.49 -9.61
N HIS A 315 50.30 -8.47 -8.29
CA HIS A 315 49.18 -8.08 -7.43
C HIS A 315 48.67 -6.68 -7.81
N PRO A 316 47.33 -6.45 -7.84
CA PRO A 316 46.80 -5.15 -8.23
C PRO A 316 47.35 -3.98 -7.40
N TYR A 317 47.80 -4.24 -6.17
CA TYR A 317 48.36 -3.22 -5.26
C TYR A 317 49.89 -3.19 -5.23
N ASP A 318 50.57 -4.04 -5.99
CA ASP A 318 52.02 -3.94 -6.19
C ASP A 318 52.35 -2.82 -7.18
N ARG A 319 52.32 -1.58 -6.69
CA ARG A 319 52.54 -0.38 -7.51
C ARG A 319 53.37 0.65 -6.76
N ALA A 320 54.39 1.18 -7.43
CA ALA A 320 55.18 2.30 -6.93
C ALA A 320 54.50 3.66 -7.17
N SER A 321 53.41 3.72 -7.95
CA SER A 321 52.69 4.97 -8.20
C SER A 321 51.94 5.45 -6.95
N ALA A 322 51.67 6.74 -6.87
CA ALA A 322 50.79 7.31 -5.86
C ALA A 322 49.35 6.78 -6.01
N ILE A 323 48.62 6.68 -4.90
CA ILE A 323 47.17 6.52 -4.92
C ILE A 323 46.55 7.83 -5.42
N PRO A 324 45.62 7.80 -6.39
CA PRO A 324 45.06 9.01 -6.98
C PRO A 324 44.52 9.99 -5.92
N GLY A 325 45.03 11.22 -5.92
CA GLY A 325 44.64 12.28 -4.97
C GLY A 325 45.47 12.32 -3.68
N PHE A 326 46.43 11.42 -3.48
CA PHE A 326 47.24 11.31 -2.27
C PHE A 326 48.73 11.19 -2.60
N SER A 327 49.61 11.54 -1.65
CA SER A 327 51.06 11.36 -1.80
C SER A 327 51.50 9.92 -1.50
N THR A 328 50.73 9.18 -0.70
CA THR A 328 50.98 7.78 -0.36
C THR A 328 50.90 6.90 -1.61
N THR A 329 51.91 6.06 -1.81
CA THR A 329 51.93 5.06 -2.88
C THR A 329 51.24 3.77 -2.48
N TRP A 330 50.81 2.96 -3.46
CA TRP A 330 50.16 1.67 -3.17
C TRP A 330 51.07 0.73 -2.38
N ASN A 331 52.37 0.69 -2.71
CA ASN A 331 53.36 -0.11 -2.00
C ASN A 331 53.66 0.37 -0.57
N GLU A 332 53.42 1.64 -0.26
CA GLU A 332 53.48 2.15 1.12
C GLU A 332 52.23 1.80 1.92
N ALA A 333 51.06 1.85 1.28
CA ALA A 333 49.77 1.50 1.89
C ALA A 333 49.63 -0.02 2.12
N PHE A 334 50.18 -0.84 1.22
CA PHE A 334 50.10 -2.31 1.26
C PHE A 334 51.46 -2.98 0.99
N PRO A 335 52.43 -2.81 1.89
CA PRO A 335 53.76 -3.40 1.74
C PRO A 335 53.73 -4.94 1.63
N GLU A 336 52.72 -5.58 2.20
CA GLU A 336 52.50 -7.03 2.15
C GLU A 336 52.24 -7.57 0.73
N PHE A 337 51.81 -6.73 -0.22
CA PHE A 337 51.55 -7.15 -1.60
C PHE A 337 52.70 -6.86 -2.56
N LYS A 338 53.76 -6.19 -2.11
CA LYS A 338 54.91 -5.85 -2.96
C LYS A 338 55.63 -7.12 -3.43
N GLY A 339 55.75 -7.30 -4.75
CA GLY A 339 56.32 -8.50 -5.37
C GLY A 339 55.44 -9.75 -5.27
N VAL A 340 54.25 -9.65 -4.67
CA VAL A 340 53.31 -10.78 -4.56
C VAL A 340 52.63 -11.04 -5.90
N ARG A 341 52.42 -12.32 -6.19
CA ARG A 341 51.72 -12.77 -7.39
C ARG A 341 50.26 -13.01 -7.09
N TYR A 342 49.42 -12.61 -8.04
CA TYR A 342 47.97 -12.70 -7.94
C TYR A 342 47.44 -13.69 -8.97
N PRO A 343 46.73 -14.76 -8.55
CA PRO A 343 46.18 -15.75 -9.46
C PRO A 343 45.21 -15.11 -10.46
N TYR A 344 45.47 -15.31 -11.75
CA TYR A 344 44.61 -14.81 -12.81
C TYR A 344 43.62 -15.91 -13.23
N ILE A 345 42.56 -16.05 -12.43
CA ILE A 345 41.51 -17.06 -12.61
C ILE A 345 40.14 -16.37 -12.66
N ALA A 346 39.10 -17.10 -13.05
CA ALA A 346 37.73 -16.64 -12.89
C ALA A 346 37.33 -16.76 -11.41
N TYR A 347 37.30 -15.64 -10.69
CA TYR A 347 36.75 -15.58 -9.33
C TYR A 347 35.23 -15.62 -9.36
N GLU A 348 34.60 -15.93 -8.22
CA GLU A 348 33.15 -15.94 -8.11
C GLU A 348 32.56 -14.61 -8.60
N ALA A 349 31.37 -14.69 -9.18
CA ALA A 349 30.63 -13.49 -9.53
C ALA A 349 30.43 -12.61 -8.29
N PRO A 350 30.20 -11.31 -8.47
CA PRO A 350 29.70 -10.47 -7.39
C PRO A 350 28.34 -10.95 -6.83
N THR A 351 27.83 -12.13 -7.21
CA THR A 351 26.76 -12.86 -6.51
C THR A 351 27.02 -12.97 -5.01
N GLY A 352 28.27 -13.24 -4.59
CA GLY A 352 28.64 -13.34 -3.18
C GLY A 352 28.58 -12.01 -2.40
N PHE A 353 28.38 -10.89 -3.09
CA PHE A 353 28.14 -9.58 -2.47
C PHE A 353 26.71 -9.46 -1.91
N PHE A 354 25.75 -10.15 -2.52
CA PHE A 354 24.36 -10.14 -2.08
C PHE A 354 24.16 -11.09 -0.91
N LYS A 355 23.30 -10.70 0.03
CA LYS A 355 22.88 -11.52 1.16
C LYS A 355 21.44 -11.97 0.97
N ARG A 356 21.04 -13.04 1.68
CA ARG A 356 19.61 -13.33 1.88
C ARG A 356 19.02 -12.27 2.81
N GLY A 357 18.12 -11.45 2.27
CA GLY A 357 17.33 -10.48 3.01
C GLY A 357 16.25 -11.16 3.86
N GLN A 358 15.74 -10.45 4.86
CA GLN A 358 14.72 -10.93 5.79
C GLN A 358 13.69 -9.83 6.03
N SER A 359 12.41 -10.18 5.92
CA SER A 359 11.30 -9.26 6.17
C SER A 359 10.38 -9.83 7.23
N LYS A 360 10.08 -9.04 8.25
CA LYS A 360 9.23 -9.39 9.39
C LYS A 360 8.13 -8.35 9.53
N LEU A 361 6.88 -8.78 9.50
CA LEU A 361 5.73 -7.90 9.73
C LEU A 361 4.85 -8.49 10.81
N THR A 362 4.69 -7.75 11.90
CA THR A 362 3.80 -8.05 13.03
C THR A 362 2.70 -7.01 13.05
N SER A 363 1.44 -7.43 13.08
CA SER A 363 0.27 -6.55 13.15
C SER A 363 -0.69 -7.03 14.22
N LEU A 364 -1.12 -6.13 15.10
CA LEU A 364 -2.12 -6.35 16.13
C LEU A 364 -3.31 -5.47 15.83
N ASN A 365 -4.48 -6.09 15.65
CA ASN A 365 -5.73 -5.41 15.38
C ASN A 365 -6.73 -5.68 16.51
N VAL A 366 -7.34 -4.64 17.05
CA VAL A 366 -8.36 -4.71 18.10
C VAL A 366 -9.64 -4.03 17.61
N ALA A 367 -10.75 -4.67 17.88
CA ALA A 367 -12.03 -4.37 17.26
C ALA A 367 -13.13 -4.59 18.31
N SER A 368 -13.87 -3.56 18.70
CA SER A 368 -14.91 -3.69 19.73
C SER A 368 -16.17 -2.92 19.38
N ASN A 369 -17.31 -3.55 19.64
CA ASN A 369 -18.60 -2.90 19.66
C ASN A 369 -18.99 -2.63 21.11
N LEU A 370 -19.06 -1.34 21.46
CA LEU A 370 -19.32 -0.87 22.82
C LEU A 370 -20.83 -0.75 23.10
N GLY A 371 -21.68 -1.13 22.14
CA GLY A 371 -23.12 -0.97 22.22
C GLY A 371 -23.60 0.45 21.89
N LYS A 372 -24.92 0.65 21.86
CA LYS A 372 -25.57 1.95 21.58
C LYS A 372 -25.12 2.63 20.28
N GLY A 373 -24.78 1.84 19.26
CA GLY A 373 -24.29 2.35 17.97
C GLY A 373 -22.85 2.83 18.00
N THR A 374 -22.09 2.56 19.07
CA THR A 374 -20.65 2.89 19.19
C THR A 374 -19.78 1.67 18.93
N SER A 375 -18.76 1.86 18.10
CA SER A 375 -17.71 0.88 17.81
C SER A 375 -16.35 1.58 17.77
N LEU A 376 -15.34 0.86 18.25
CA LEU A 376 -13.95 1.28 18.33
C LEU A 376 -13.08 0.25 17.63
N SER A 377 -12.05 0.73 16.95
CA SER A 377 -11.04 -0.09 16.31
C SER A 377 -9.66 0.52 16.54
N ALA A 378 -8.66 -0.30 16.79
CA ALA A 378 -7.28 0.12 16.90
C ALA A 378 -6.39 -0.89 16.18
N ALA A 379 -5.33 -0.43 15.54
CA ALA A 379 -4.33 -1.29 14.93
C ALA A 379 -2.93 -0.76 15.22
N TYR A 380 -2.00 -1.66 15.44
CA TYR A 380 -0.57 -1.37 15.47
C TYR A 380 0.15 -2.38 14.57
N SER A 381 1.08 -1.91 13.75
CA SER A 381 1.99 -2.80 13.05
C SER A 381 3.42 -2.30 13.04
N TYR A 382 4.33 -3.27 13.00
CA TYR A 382 5.76 -3.08 12.87
C TYR A 382 6.31 -3.94 11.74
N LEU A 383 6.96 -3.29 10.78
CA LEU A 383 7.71 -3.90 9.69
C LEU A 383 9.21 -3.67 9.94
N ALA A 384 9.98 -4.74 9.89
CA ALA A 384 11.44 -4.71 9.76
C ALA A 384 11.82 -5.47 8.48
N ASP A 385 12.25 -4.73 7.46
CA ASP A 385 12.58 -5.27 6.14
C ASP A 385 14.05 -5.03 5.81
N GLU A 386 14.84 -6.10 5.76
CA GLU A 386 16.22 -6.09 5.29
C GLU A 386 16.30 -6.64 3.87
N GLY A 387 16.81 -5.83 2.95
CA GLY A 387 16.98 -6.21 1.55
C GLY A 387 18.11 -7.22 1.31
N PHE A 388 18.20 -7.70 0.08
CA PHE A 388 19.28 -8.61 -0.37
C PHE A 388 20.63 -7.90 -0.57
N VAL A 389 20.66 -6.57 -0.45
CA VAL A 389 21.87 -5.74 -0.54
C VAL A 389 22.31 -5.33 0.87
N PRO A 390 23.61 -5.43 1.21
CA PRO A 390 24.11 -4.90 2.48
C PRO A 390 23.78 -3.41 2.65
N ASN A 391 23.56 -2.96 3.88
CA ASN A 391 23.19 -1.58 4.20
C ASN A 391 21.86 -1.11 3.55
N ASN A 392 20.94 -2.02 3.19
CA ASN A 392 19.59 -1.68 2.75
C ASN A 392 18.53 -2.24 3.71
N ASN A 393 17.83 -1.36 4.42
CA ASN A 393 16.77 -1.71 5.35
C ASN A 393 15.64 -0.69 5.38
N LEU A 394 14.50 -1.12 5.89
CA LEU A 394 13.31 -0.31 6.12
C LEU A 394 12.64 -0.76 7.43
N ASP A 395 12.50 0.18 8.35
CA ASP A 395 11.70 0.04 9.56
C ASP A 395 10.43 0.90 9.45
N LYS A 396 9.26 0.35 9.79
CA LYS A 396 7.99 1.09 9.76
C LYS A 396 7.11 0.75 10.94
N HIS A 397 6.59 1.77 11.60
CA HIS A 397 5.54 1.66 12.61
C HIS A 397 4.26 2.32 12.09
N ASN A 398 3.13 1.63 12.20
CA ASN A 398 1.81 2.19 11.89
C ASN A 398 0.90 2.07 13.11
N PHE A 399 0.23 3.16 13.44
CA PHE A 399 -0.79 3.23 14.46
C PHE A 399 -2.08 3.72 13.82
N SER A 400 -3.18 3.01 14.03
CA SER A 400 -4.48 3.40 13.51
C SER A 400 -5.55 3.32 14.60
N LEU A 401 -6.47 4.27 14.59
CA LEU A 401 -7.61 4.34 15.50
C LEU A 401 -8.85 4.70 14.69
N GLY A 402 -9.92 3.92 14.83
CA GLY A 402 -11.21 4.21 14.22
C GLY A 402 -12.31 4.29 15.27
N LEU A 403 -13.15 5.31 15.17
CA LEU A 403 -14.31 5.54 16.03
C LEU A 403 -15.54 5.69 15.14
N ASN A 404 -16.60 4.92 15.41
CA ASN A 404 -17.89 5.10 14.77
C ASN A 404 -18.96 5.10 15.86
N THR A 405 -19.74 6.18 15.95
CA THR A 405 -20.77 6.33 16.98
C THR A 405 -22.00 7.05 16.46
N LYS A 406 -23.17 6.64 16.93
CA LYS A 406 -24.43 7.40 16.80
C LYS A 406 -24.77 7.98 18.16
N LEU A 407 -24.70 9.30 18.27
CA LEU A 407 -25.03 10.04 19.49
C LEU A 407 -26.54 10.01 19.75
N ALA A 408 -26.93 10.27 21.00
CA ALA A 408 -28.34 10.24 21.42
C ALA A 408 -29.23 11.25 20.68
N ASN A 409 -28.65 12.34 20.16
CA ASN A 409 -29.35 13.33 19.35
C ASN A 409 -29.47 12.94 17.86
N GLY A 410 -29.09 11.71 17.48
CA GLY A 410 -29.15 11.23 16.10
C GLY A 410 -27.92 11.56 15.24
N LEU A 411 -27.00 12.41 15.71
CA LEU A 411 -25.76 12.72 15.01
C LEU A 411 -24.87 11.47 14.93
N THR A 412 -24.40 11.17 13.72
CA THR A 412 -23.43 10.11 13.48
C THR A 412 -22.03 10.71 13.31
N LEU A 413 -21.06 10.15 14.01
CA LEU A 413 -19.65 10.51 13.94
C LEU A 413 -18.87 9.28 13.50
N ARG A 414 -18.10 9.40 12.42
CA ARG A 414 -17.14 8.40 11.95
C ARG A 414 -15.78 9.04 11.77
N SER A 415 -14.80 8.61 12.56
CA SER A 415 -13.45 9.16 12.54
C SER A 415 -12.40 8.07 12.39
N THR A 416 -11.35 8.39 11.64
CA THR A 416 -10.14 7.58 11.56
C THR A 416 -8.93 8.46 11.83
N PHE A 417 -7.95 7.93 12.54
CA PHE A 417 -6.68 8.59 12.82
C PHE A 417 -5.57 7.59 12.58
N ASN A 418 -4.57 7.99 11.83
CA ASN A 418 -3.43 7.16 11.48
C ASN A 418 -2.15 7.95 11.71
N PHE A 419 -1.16 7.31 12.33
CA PHE A 419 0.17 7.85 12.53
C PHE A 419 1.22 6.83 12.10
N ILE A 420 2.17 7.28 11.30
CA ILE A 420 3.18 6.42 10.68
C ILE A 420 4.54 7.04 10.88
N THR A 421 5.50 6.17 11.20
CA THR A 421 6.92 6.51 11.15
C THR A 421 7.63 5.48 10.30
N SER A 422 8.40 5.93 9.32
CA SER A 422 9.29 5.05 8.55
C SER A 422 10.72 5.58 8.57
N ASP A 423 11.67 4.66 8.62
CA ASP A 423 13.10 4.90 8.50
C ASP A 423 13.66 3.95 7.45
N ARG A 424 14.19 4.51 6.36
CA ARG A 424 14.74 3.76 5.24
C ARG A 424 16.20 4.11 5.05
N ASN A 425 17.03 3.08 5.07
CA ASN A 425 18.44 3.17 4.75
C ASN A 425 18.72 2.44 3.43
N SER A 426 19.49 3.06 2.55
CA SER A 426 19.89 2.44 1.29
C SER A 426 21.28 2.87 0.89
N PRO A 427 22.10 1.98 0.30
CA PRO A 427 23.28 2.44 -0.41
C PRO A 427 22.88 3.27 -1.63
N PRO A 428 23.76 4.15 -2.13
CA PRO A 428 23.53 4.86 -3.38
C PRO A 428 23.45 3.90 -4.57
N SER A 429 22.44 4.08 -5.42
CA SER A 429 22.36 3.41 -6.72
C SER A 429 22.16 4.43 -7.84
N GLY A 430 23.25 4.91 -8.43
CA GLY A 430 23.24 5.76 -9.64
C GLY A 430 23.40 4.94 -10.91
N ILE A 431 23.23 5.57 -12.07
CA ILE A 431 23.52 4.90 -13.35
C ILE A 431 25.01 4.95 -13.66
N SER A 432 25.41 4.18 -14.66
CA SER A 432 26.69 4.37 -15.32
C SER A 432 26.57 4.02 -16.80
N PHE A 433 27.27 4.80 -17.63
CA PHE A 433 27.28 4.61 -19.08
C PHE A 433 28.57 3.91 -19.57
N ASN A 434 29.53 3.66 -18.68
CA ASN A 434 30.80 2.99 -18.95
C ASN A 434 31.38 2.45 -17.63
N SER A 435 32.64 2.03 -17.58
CA SER A 435 33.30 1.58 -16.35
C SER A 435 33.63 2.68 -15.32
N GLY A 436 32.94 3.82 -15.39
CA GLY A 436 33.06 4.96 -14.49
C GLY A 436 31.66 5.50 -14.17
N PRO A 437 31.17 5.36 -12.93
CA PRO A 437 29.86 5.89 -12.57
C PRO A 437 29.90 7.42 -12.49
N THR A 438 28.80 8.06 -12.89
CA THR A 438 28.65 9.52 -12.94
C THR A 438 28.61 10.14 -11.53
N GLY A 439 28.34 9.33 -10.51
CA GLY A 439 28.42 9.64 -9.09
C GLY A 439 28.68 8.36 -8.28
N SER A 440 28.47 8.38 -6.97
CA SER A 440 28.55 7.15 -6.17
C SER A 440 27.44 6.18 -6.60
N SER A 441 27.79 4.94 -6.96
CA SER A 441 26.81 3.95 -7.40
C SER A 441 27.29 2.54 -7.13
N LEU A 442 26.65 1.90 -6.15
CA LEU A 442 27.04 0.59 -5.70
C LEU A 442 26.99 -0.47 -6.80
N PHE A 443 25.90 -0.51 -7.58
CA PHE A 443 25.73 -1.53 -8.62
C PHE A 443 26.67 -1.32 -9.79
N SER A 444 26.96 -0.07 -10.17
CA SER A 444 27.95 0.21 -11.21
C SER A 444 29.35 -0.22 -10.75
N GLU A 445 29.72 0.11 -9.52
CA GLU A 445 30.99 -0.31 -8.90
C GLU A 445 31.14 -1.83 -8.84
N LEU A 446 30.04 -2.53 -8.57
CA LEU A 446 30.00 -3.98 -8.48
C LEU A 446 30.04 -4.66 -9.87
N PHE A 447 29.14 -4.30 -10.79
CA PHE A 447 28.98 -5.02 -12.07
C PHE A 447 30.06 -4.71 -13.11
N TYR A 448 30.76 -3.57 -13.01
CA TYR A 448 31.94 -3.28 -13.85
C TYR A 448 33.24 -3.89 -13.31
N THR A 449 33.14 -4.81 -12.34
CA THR A 449 34.28 -5.57 -11.84
C THR A 449 34.61 -6.71 -12.81
N PRO A 450 35.85 -6.79 -13.32
CA PRO A 450 36.28 -7.92 -14.15
C PRO A 450 36.24 -9.25 -13.39
N ARG A 451 36.09 -10.35 -14.13
CA ARG A 451 35.95 -11.70 -13.59
C ARG A 451 37.18 -12.23 -12.89
N SER A 452 38.34 -11.67 -13.20
CA SER A 452 39.61 -12.00 -12.56
C SER A 452 39.96 -11.12 -11.37
N ILE A 453 39.00 -10.35 -10.85
CA ILE A 453 39.18 -9.55 -9.64
C ILE A 453 38.35 -10.15 -8.51
N ASP A 454 39.03 -10.56 -7.46
CA ASP A 454 38.45 -11.06 -6.22
C ASP A 454 37.97 -9.90 -5.33
N VAL A 455 36.84 -9.31 -5.71
CA VAL A 455 36.27 -8.15 -5.02
C VAL A 455 35.96 -8.40 -3.55
N LEU A 456 35.69 -9.66 -3.16
CA LEU A 456 35.29 -10.02 -1.80
C LEU A 456 36.48 -10.01 -0.83
N ASN A 457 37.68 -10.36 -1.31
CA ASN A 457 38.87 -10.53 -0.46
C ASN A 457 39.92 -9.41 -0.64
N LEU A 458 39.81 -8.58 -1.67
CA LEU A 458 40.71 -7.43 -1.84
C LEU A 458 40.40 -6.33 -0.81
N PRO A 459 41.42 -5.72 -0.17
CA PRO A 459 41.22 -4.53 0.65
C PRO A 459 40.54 -3.42 -0.16
N PHE A 460 39.54 -2.76 0.43
CA PHE A 460 38.75 -1.72 -0.23
C PHE A 460 39.12 -0.30 0.19
N GLU A 461 39.93 -0.16 1.25
CA GLU A 461 40.30 1.11 1.87
C GLU A 461 41.79 1.13 2.19
N ASP A 462 42.45 2.25 1.88
CA ASP A 462 43.82 2.52 2.29
C ASP A 462 43.90 2.63 3.83
N PRO A 463 44.74 1.82 4.51
CA PRO A 463 44.85 1.87 5.96
C PRO A 463 45.35 3.22 6.50
N ILE A 464 46.09 4.00 5.71
CA ILE A 464 46.75 5.25 6.11
C ILE A 464 45.80 6.44 5.96
N ASN A 465 45.35 6.73 4.73
CA ASN A 465 44.54 7.92 4.43
C ASN A 465 43.04 7.64 4.29
N LYS A 466 42.62 6.36 4.39
CA LYS A 466 41.22 5.92 4.28
C LYS A 466 40.57 6.15 2.91
N ALA A 467 41.37 6.40 1.87
CA ALA A 467 40.87 6.51 0.51
C ALA A 467 40.35 5.17 0.00
N SER A 468 39.40 5.23 -0.94
CA SER A 468 39.04 4.03 -1.69
C SER A 468 40.26 3.53 -2.45
N VAL A 469 40.49 2.22 -2.40
CA VAL A 469 41.47 1.55 -3.25
C VAL A 469 40.79 0.41 -4.01
N TYR A 470 41.21 0.21 -5.26
CA TYR A 470 40.67 -0.86 -6.08
C TYR A 470 41.64 -1.34 -7.16
N TYR A 471 41.21 -2.29 -8.00
CA TYR A 471 42.11 -3.01 -8.91
C TYR A 471 42.78 -2.15 -9.98
N ARG A 472 42.29 -0.93 -10.27
CA ARG A 472 42.85 -0.04 -11.29
C ARG A 472 43.88 0.94 -10.71
N GLY A 473 44.96 1.23 -11.45
CA GLY A 473 46.03 2.15 -11.02
C GLY A 473 45.53 3.57 -10.79
N ASP A 474 44.63 4.02 -11.64
CA ASP A 474 43.97 5.32 -11.58
C ASP A 474 42.75 5.33 -10.65
N ASN A 475 42.44 4.20 -10.01
CA ASN A 475 41.25 3.95 -9.22
C ASN A 475 39.99 4.51 -9.89
N GLY A 476 39.87 4.43 -11.22
CA GLY A 476 38.82 5.11 -11.99
C GLY A 476 37.38 4.74 -11.62
N ILE A 477 37.22 3.69 -10.82
CA ILE A 477 36.01 3.28 -10.13
C ILE A 477 36.39 2.91 -8.70
N GLN A 478 35.63 3.38 -7.71
CA GLN A 478 35.86 3.02 -6.31
C GLN A 478 35.36 1.61 -6.00
N ASN A 479 35.89 1.02 -4.94
CA ASN A 479 35.49 -0.31 -4.51
C ASN A 479 34.06 -0.27 -3.91
N PRO A 480 33.15 -1.20 -4.30
CA PRO A 480 31.77 -1.20 -3.80
C PRO A 480 31.67 -1.33 -2.27
N PHE A 481 32.60 -2.01 -1.60
CA PHE A 481 32.63 -2.08 -0.14
C PHE A 481 33.04 -0.76 0.51
N TRP A 482 33.87 0.04 -0.15
CA TRP A 482 34.16 1.39 0.31
C TRP A 482 32.89 2.25 0.27
N THR A 483 32.11 2.16 -0.81
CA THR A 483 30.81 2.84 -0.95
C THR A 483 29.82 2.42 0.12
N LEU A 484 29.68 1.11 0.38
CA LEU A 484 28.80 0.62 1.45
C LEU A 484 29.16 1.22 2.82
N LYS A 485 30.45 1.39 3.10
CA LYS A 485 30.94 1.94 4.37
C LYS A 485 30.83 3.46 4.47
N ASN A 486 31.08 4.16 3.37
CA ASN A 486 31.32 5.61 3.38
C ASN A 486 30.22 6.44 2.72
N SER A 487 29.23 5.80 2.10
CA SER A 487 28.11 6.46 1.45
C SER A 487 26.78 5.91 1.99
N ASN A 488 25.81 6.79 2.22
CA ASN A 488 24.50 6.40 2.68
C ASN A 488 23.38 7.33 2.18
N ASP A 489 22.21 6.75 1.95
CA ASP A 489 20.99 7.47 1.64
C ASP A 489 19.90 7.13 2.65
N ASN A 490 19.66 8.05 3.59
CA ASN A 490 18.68 7.91 4.66
C ASN A 490 17.41 8.69 4.35
N GLU A 491 16.28 8.12 4.75
CA GLU A 491 15.00 8.81 4.73
C GLU A 491 14.20 8.50 5.99
N VAL A 492 13.73 9.54 6.67
CA VAL A 492 12.82 9.43 7.81
C VAL A 492 11.53 10.15 7.48
N VAL A 493 10.40 9.48 7.74
CA VAL A 493 9.06 10.04 7.52
C VAL A 493 8.28 9.98 8.82
N ARG A 494 7.56 11.04 9.12
CA ARG A 494 6.55 11.07 10.17
C ARG A 494 5.28 11.63 9.58
N ARG A 495 4.21 10.84 9.58
CA ARG A 495 2.97 11.17 8.89
C ARG A 495 1.78 10.98 9.81
N PHE A 496 0.84 11.92 9.72
CA PHE A 496 -0.48 11.81 10.31
C PHE A 496 -1.52 12.00 9.22
N PHE A 497 -2.48 11.09 9.12
CA PHE A 497 -3.65 11.29 8.28
C PHE A 497 -4.90 10.74 8.92
N GLY A 498 -6.05 11.32 8.60
CA GLY A 498 -7.30 10.91 9.21
C GLY A 498 -8.51 11.66 8.67
N THR A 499 -9.67 11.08 8.90
CA THR A 499 -10.96 11.64 8.53
C THR A 499 -11.82 11.88 9.77
N ILE A 500 -12.64 12.92 9.73
CA ILE A 500 -13.80 13.12 10.60
C ILE A 500 -15.00 13.29 9.68
N ASN A 501 -15.98 12.40 9.81
CA ASN A 501 -17.25 12.46 9.09
C ASN A 501 -18.37 12.65 10.10
N LEU A 502 -19.11 13.73 9.94
CA LEU A 502 -20.34 14.03 10.65
C LEU A 502 -21.51 13.80 9.71
N GLY A 503 -22.60 13.22 10.19
CA GLY A 503 -23.82 13.15 9.41
C GLY A 503 -25.06 13.09 10.26
N TYR A 504 -26.13 13.68 9.73
CA TYR A 504 -27.41 13.81 10.40
C TYR A 504 -28.53 13.49 9.40
N ASP A 505 -29.36 12.51 9.77
CA ASP A 505 -30.53 12.11 8.99
C ASP A 505 -31.66 13.10 9.31
N ILE A 506 -32.02 13.94 8.35
CA ILE A 506 -33.10 14.93 8.49
C ILE A 506 -34.45 14.21 8.37
N THR A 507 -34.51 13.27 7.44
CA THR A 507 -35.62 12.33 7.24
C THR A 507 -35.02 10.96 6.90
N ASP A 508 -35.86 9.92 6.78
CA ASP A 508 -35.41 8.58 6.39
C ASP A 508 -34.79 8.52 4.97
N TRP A 509 -35.05 9.54 4.15
CA TRP A 509 -34.58 9.62 2.76
C TRP A 509 -33.60 10.77 2.50
N LEU A 510 -33.36 11.67 3.47
CA LEU A 510 -32.54 12.87 3.30
C LEU A 510 -31.53 13.01 4.45
N ARG A 511 -30.26 13.15 4.08
CA ARG A 511 -29.14 13.24 5.03
C ARG A 511 -28.20 14.37 4.67
N ILE A 512 -27.79 15.14 5.68
CA ILE A 512 -26.71 16.11 5.56
C ILE A 512 -25.42 15.51 6.13
N GLY A 513 -24.30 15.71 5.44
CA GLY A 513 -23.00 15.21 5.81
C GLY A 513 -21.92 16.27 5.71
N TYR A 514 -20.95 16.22 6.62
CA TYR A 514 -19.73 17.00 6.54
C TYR A 514 -18.52 16.09 6.77
N ARG A 515 -17.55 16.14 5.88
CA ARG A 515 -16.28 15.41 5.99
C ARG A 515 -15.13 16.40 6.04
N LEU A 516 -14.22 16.19 6.99
CA LEU A 516 -12.90 16.79 7.06
C LEU A 516 -11.86 15.68 6.96
N GLY A 517 -11.02 15.74 5.93
CA GLY A 517 -9.85 14.90 5.73
C GLY A 517 -8.58 15.72 5.92
N LEU A 518 -7.62 15.16 6.64
CA LEU A 518 -6.31 15.75 6.88
C LEU A 518 -5.24 14.73 6.53
N ASP A 519 -4.20 15.17 5.83
CA ASP A 519 -3.00 14.39 5.56
C ASP A 519 -1.77 15.30 5.63
N THR A 520 -0.92 15.05 6.62
CA THR A 520 0.31 15.80 6.82
C THR A 520 1.48 14.88 7.06
N TYR A 521 2.62 15.18 6.42
CA TYR A 521 3.86 14.48 6.72
C TYR A 521 5.06 15.42 6.71
N GLY A 522 5.99 15.11 7.61
CA GLY A 522 7.36 15.56 7.55
C GLY A 522 8.25 14.47 6.99
N GLN A 523 9.12 14.82 6.06
CA GLN A 523 10.11 13.91 5.48
C GLN A 523 11.49 14.56 5.56
N THR A 524 12.44 13.84 6.14
CA THR A 524 13.85 14.22 6.14
C THR A 524 14.62 13.22 5.28
N GLN A 525 15.23 13.69 4.21
CA GLN A 525 16.18 12.91 3.40
C GLN A 525 17.59 13.38 3.71
N ARG A 526 18.52 12.43 3.80
CA ARG A 526 19.93 12.70 4.07
C ARG A 526 20.80 11.80 3.22
N TYR A 527 21.43 12.40 2.23
CA TYR A 527 22.41 11.75 1.36
C TYR A 527 23.81 12.17 1.76
N ALA A 528 24.63 11.22 2.20
CA ALA A 528 25.94 11.50 2.78
C ALA A 528 27.02 10.62 2.15
N ILE A 529 28.13 11.24 1.75
CA ILE A 529 29.32 10.59 1.19
C ILE A 529 30.54 11.21 1.86
N ASN A 530 31.38 10.39 2.48
CA ASN A 530 32.65 10.85 3.03
C ASN A 530 33.64 11.24 1.93
N LYS A 531 34.60 12.10 2.28
CA LYS A 531 35.78 12.39 1.46
C LYS A 531 36.66 11.16 1.27
N ASN A 532 37.62 11.28 0.36
CA ASN A 532 38.60 10.25 -0.03
C ASN A 532 38.01 9.12 -0.92
N GLY A 533 36.78 9.28 -1.40
CA GLY A 533 36.22 8.45 -2.48
C GLY A 533 36.77 8.86 -3.86
N ARG A 534 36.42 8.11 -4.91
CA ARG A 534 36.90 8.43 -6.27
C ARG A 534 36.02 9.46 -6.98
N GLN A 535 34.71 9.27 -6.94
CA GLN A 535 33.76 10.08 -7.70
C GLN A 535 33.47 11.39 -6.99
N ILE A 536 33.47 11.38 -5.65
CA ILE A 536 33.28 12.56 -4.81
C ILE A 536 34.43 12.63 -3.79
N PRO A 537 35.65 13.05 -4.23
CA PRO A 537 36.85 13.02 -3.38
C PRO A 537 36.77 13.97 -2.19
N ASP A 538 36.03 15.07 -2.30
CA ASP A 538 35.90 16.09 -1.26
C ASP A 538 34.75 15.81 -0.28
N GLY A 539 34.00 14.72 -0.47
CA GLY A 539 32.81 14.40 0.30
C GLY A 539 31.60 15.29 -0.06
N LEU A 540 30.42 14.82 0.29
CA LEU A 540 29.14 15.47 0.04
C LEU A 540 28.16 15.16 1.17
N LEU A 541 27.45 16.18 1.65
CA LEU A 541 26.29 16.01 2.50
C LEU A 541 25.14 16.84 1.96
N THR A 542 24.05 16.17 1.59
CA THR A 542 22.79 16.81 1.22
C THR A 542 21.72 16.40 2.21
N THR A 543 21.01 17.38 2.76
CA THR A 543 19.78 17.14 3.53
C THR A 543 18.61 17.89 2.91
N SER A 544 17.46 17.23 2.82
CA SER A 544 16.19 17.86 2.49
C SER A 544 15.19 17.64 3.62
N ASN A 545 14.49 18.70 4.00
CA ASN A 545 13.32 18.61 4.87
C ASN A 545 12.10 19.06 4.09
N ARG A 546 11.08 18.21 4.03
CA ARG A 546 9.81 18.50 3.39
C ARG A 546 8.68 18.44 4.39
N LEU A 547 7.79 19.41 4.30
CA LEU A 547 6.51 19.42 4.99
C LEU A 547 5.40 19.49 3.95
N ASN A 548 4.49 18.53 4.02
CA ASN A 548 3.30 18.50 3.17
C ASN A 548 2.05 18.56 4.06
N TYR A 549 1.07 19.35 3.63
CA TYR A 549 -0.22 19.50 4.30
C TYR A 549 -1.32 19.46 3.24
N ILE A 550 -2.22 18.50 3.37
CA ILE A 550 -3.43 18.38 2.56
C ILE A 550 -4.62 18.47 3.50
N THR A 551 -5.55 19.35 3.18
CA THR A 551 -6.86 19.42 3.84
C THR A 551 -7.93 19.28 2.77
N ASP A 552 -8.83 18.32 2.95
CA ASP A 552 -9.99 18.07 2.08
C ASP A 552 -11.27 18.19 2.89
N GLN A 553 -12.19 19.05 2.45
CA GLN A 553 -13.47 19.25 3.10
C GLN A 553 -14.58 18.97 2.10
N LEU A 554 -15.64 18.30 2.54
CA LEU A 554 -16.83 18.07 1.75
C LEU A 554 -18.07 18.30 2.60
N LEU A 555 -18.87 19.29 2.23
CA LEU A 555 -20.24 19.43 2.70
C LEU A 555 -21.16 18.81 1.65
N SER A 556 -22.05 17.91 2.07
CA SER A 556 -22.95 17.23 1.14
C SER A 556 -24.35 17.05 1.71
N VAL A 557 -25.32 16.99 0.80
CA VAL A 557 -26.68 16.55 1.05
C VAL A 557 -26.94 15.37 0.14
N SER A 558 -27.22 14.22 0.75
CA SER A 558 -27.55 12.99 0.03
C SER A 558 -29.02 12.65 0.20
N PHE A 559 -29.63 12.16 -0.87
CA PHE A 559 -31.00 11.68 -0.88
C PHE A 559 -31.04 10.23 -1.37
N ASN A 560 -31.90 9.41 -0.78
CA ASN A 560 -32.19 8.06 -1.24
C ASN A 560 -33.66 7.78 -0.92
N LYS A 561 -34.49 7.64 -1.96
CA LYS A 561 -35.94 7.50 -1.82
C LYS A 561 -36.50 6.51 -2.82
N ASP A 562 -37.36 5.61 -2.34
CA ASP A 562 -38.17 4.78 -3.21
C ASP A 562 -39.38 5.57 -3.74
N LEU A 563 -39.57 5.54 -5.06
CA LEU A 563 -40.67 6.17 -5.78
C LEU A 563 -41.68 5.10 -6.18
N GLY A 564 -42.42 4.60 -5.18
CA GLY A 564 -43.33 3.46 -5.34
C GLY A 564 -42.59 2.13 -5.33
N SER A 565 -43.16 1.08 -5.95
CA SER A 565 -42.61 -0.28 -5.91
C SER A 565 -41.58 -0.59 -7.00
N ASN A 566 -41.42 0.29 -7.99
CA ASN A 566 -40.67 -0.02 -9.20
C ASN A 566 -39.46 0.90 -9.44
N PHE A 567 -39.43 2.08 -8.83
CA PHE A 567 -38.38 3.07 -9.06
C PHE A 567 -37.74 3.45 -7.74
N SER A 568 -36.43 3.64 -7.73
CA SER A 568 -35.74 4.31 -6.63
C SER A 568 -34.82 5.39 -7.18
N ILE A 569 -34.67 6.46 -6.41
CA ILE A 569 -33.78 7.58 -6.72
C ILE A 569 -32.76 7.74 -5.61
N ASP A 570 -31.49 7.83 -5.98
CA ASP A 570 -30.41 8.18 -5.05
C ASP A 570 -29.51 9.24 -5.65
N GLY A 571 -28.84 9.99 -4.79
CA GLY A 571 -27.92 11.02 -5.23
C GLY A 571 -27.30 11.83 -4.12
N LEU A 572 -26.42 12.74 -4.52
CA LEU A 572 -25.67 13.62 -3.65
C LEU A 572 -25.44 14.94 -4.35
N VAL A 573 -25.61 16.04 -3.64
CA VAL A 573 -25.11 17.36 -4.04
C VAL A 573 -24.12 17.81 -2.98
N GLY A 574 -22.98 18.35 -3.38
CA GLY A 574 -21.96 18.76 -2.43
C GLY A 574 -20.99 19.82 -2.93
N PHE A 575 -20.35 20.46 -1.96
CA PHE A 575 -19.28 21.43 -2.16
C PHE A 575 -18.01 20.91 -1.50
N ASN A 576 -16.94 20.86 -2.28
CA ASN A 576 -15.63 20.36 -1.89
C ASN A 576 -14.63 21.51 -1.84
N LEU A 577 -13.88 21.64 -0.75
CA LEU A 577 -12.78 22.59 -0.62
C LEU A 577 -11.52 21.80 -0.29
N ARG A 578 -10.49 21.94 -1.12
CA ARG A 578 -9.19 21.30 -0.92
C ARG A 578 -8.07 22.34 -0.92
N ARG A 579 -7.11 22.15 -0.01
CA ARG A 579 -5.88 22.94 0.05
C ARG A 579 -4.68 22.03 0.20
N ASP A 580 -3.71 22.19 -0.69
CA ASP A 580 -2.44 21.47 -0.69
C ASP A 580 -1.33 22.50 -0.46
N THR A 581 -0.53 22.32 0.59
CA THR A 581 0.64 23.16 0.90
C THR A 581 1.87 22.28 0.99
N ARG A 582 2.91 22.65 0.23
CA ARG A 582 4.20 21.98 0.21
C ARG A 582 5.28 22.98 0.57
N GLN A 583 6.15 22.60 1.49
CA GLN A 583 7.32 23.37 1.87
C GLN A 583 8.52 22.45 1.83
N SER A 584 9.65 22.97 1.36
CA SER A 584 10.90 22.24 1.40
C SER A 584 12.08 23.16 1.68
N THR A 585 13.06 22.63 2.40
CA THR A 585 14.37 23.23 2.58
C THR A 585 15.43 22.21 2.19
N PHE A 586 16.43 22.67 1.44
CA PHE A 586 17.55 21.86 1.00
C PHE A 586 18.85 22.51 1.42
N THR A 587 19.77 21.69 1.91
CA THR A 587 21.14 22.09 2.20
C THR A 587 22.07 21.08 1.57
N THR A 588 22.99 21.55 0.73
CA THR A 588 24.09 20.76 0.17
C THR A 588 25.41 21.32 0.68
N SER A 589 26.33 20.46 1.09
CA SER A 589 27.64 20.86 1.59
C SER A 589 28.75 19.99 1.03
N THR A 590 29.88 20.63 0.70
CA THR A 590 31.04 20.01 0.03
C THR A 590 32.34 20.49 0.65
N GLN A 591 33.44 19.77 0.37
CA GLN A 591 34.76 19.96 1.00
C GLN A 591 34.72 19.65 2.50
N GLN A 592 34.59 18.36 2.82
CA GLN A 592 34.60 17.84 4.18
C GLN A 592 35.96 18.09 4.84
N PHE A 593 35.94 18.64 6.05
CA PHE A 593 37.15 18.91 6.83
C PHE A 593 37.64 17.65 7.54
N VAL A 594 36.85 17.08 8.47
CA VAL A 594 37.18 15.84 9.19
C VAL A 594 36.50 14.62 8.56
N LEU A 595 37.26 13.58 8.21
CA LEU A 595 36.69 12.32 7.70
C LEU A 595 35.77 11.66 8.74
N GLY A 596 34.63 11.13 8.31
CA GLY A 596 33.69 10.39 9.16
C GLY A 596 32.71 11.27 9.96
N LEU A 597 32.98 12.57 10.08
CA LEU A 597 32.04 13.52 10.69
C LEU A 597 31.12 14.09 9.61
N LEU A 598 29.91 13.57 9.51
CA LEU A 598 28.94 13.94 8.46
C LEU A 598 27.86 14.88 9.01
N THR A 599 28.30 16.07 9.45
CA THR A 599 27.43 17.20 9.83
C THR A 599 27.73 18.37 8.91
N HIS A 600 26.74 19.22 8.60
CA HIS A 600 26.96 20.34 7.68
C HIS A 600 28.09 21.26 8.16
N GLN A 601 28.26 21.50 9.47
CA GLN A 601 29.33 22.34 10.02
C GLN A 601 30.76 21.82 9.74
N ASN A 602 30.91 20.54 9.39
CA ASN A 602 32.20 19.94 9.08
C ASN A 602 32.58 20.06 7.59
N PHE A 603 31.85 20.86 6.82
CA PHE A 603 32.13 21.14 5.41
C PHE A 603 32.43 22.63 5.24
N ILE A 604 33.22 22.99 4.22
CA ILE A 604 33.61 24.38 3.97
C ILE A 604 32.50 25.12 3.22
N ASN A 605 31.92 24.50 2.19
CA ASN A 605 30.92 25.14 1.35
C ASN A 605 29.51 24.68 1.74
N HIS A 606 28.56 25.63 1.76
CA HIS A 606 27.15 25.36 1.95
C HIS A 606 26.32 26.08 0.89
N ASN A 607 25.42 25.34 0.26
CA ASN A 607 24.38 25.89 -0.61
C ASN A 607 23.02 25.54 0.00
N ASN A 608 22.19 26.56 0.22
CA ASN A 608 20.87 26.42 0.81
C ASN A 608 19.80 26.93 -0.15
N SER A 609 18.69 26.21 -0.24
CA SER A 609 17.51 26.66 -0.95
C SER A 609 16.24 26.28 -0.20
N SER A 610 15.16 26.99 -0.48
CA SER A 610 13.85 26.70 0.08
C SER A 610 12.76 26.97 -0.95
N SER A 611 11.69 26.19 -0.92
CA SER A 611 10.50 26.43 -1.74
C SER A 611 9.23 26.28 -0.93
N ARG A 612 8.19 27.00 -1.35
CA ARG A 612 6.83 26.86 -0.85
C ARG A 612 5.87 26.90 -2.03
N SER A 613 4.96 25.94 -2.08
CA SER A 613 3.85 25.88 -3.04
C SER A 613 2.55 25.75 -2.27
N GLU A 614 1.51 26.41 -2.78
CA GLU A 614 0.17 26.34 -2.22
C GLU A 614 -0.85 26.33 -3.35
N GLU A 615 -1.75 25.35 -3.31
CA GLU A 615 -2.84 25.20 -4.26
C GLU A 615 -4.17 25.10 -3.52
N ASN A 616 -5.17 25.83 -4.01
CA ASN A 616 -6.52 25.82 -3.48
C ASN A 616 -7.50 25.43 -4.59
N GLN A 617 -8.40 24.50 -4.28
CA GLN A 617 -9.45 24.04 -5.19
C GLN A 617 -10.81 24.09 -4.50
N LEU A 618 -11.79 24.69 -5.17
CA LEU A 618 -13.20 24.64 -4.81
C LEU A 618 -13.95 23.86 -5.89
N GLY A 619 -14.80 22.93 -5.50
CA GLY A 619 -15.60 22.13 -6.43
C GLY A 619 -17.07 22.07 -6.01
N ALA A 620 -17.98 22.20 -6.96
CA ALA A 620 -19.39 21.87 -6.79
C ALA A 620 -19.68 20.59 -7.56
N LEU A 621 -20.26 19.58 -6.90
CA LEU A 621 -20.56 18.28 -7.51
C LEU A 621 -22.00 17.86 -7.26
N ALA A 622 -22.55 17.11 -8.21
CA ALA A 622 -23.85 16.48 -8.10
C ALA A 622 -23.83 15.09 -8.75
N THR A 623 -24.41 14.11 -8.08
CA THR A 623 -24.65 12.76 -8.60
C THR A 623 -26.12 12.43 -8.48
N PHE A 624 -26.68 11.79 -9.49
CA PHE A 624 -28.06 11.35 -9.57
C PHE A 624 -28.10 9.96 -10.18
N SER A 625 -28.83 9.06 -9.55
CA SER A 625 -29.05 7.68 -9.98
C SER A 625 -30.54 7.38 -9.91
N LEU A 626 -31.10 6.93 -11.03
CA LEU A 626 -32.47 6.41 -11.11
C LEU A 626 -32.39 4.92 -11.40
N SER A 627 -32.99 4.10 -10.53
CA SER A 627 -33.12 2.67 -10.75
C SER A 627 -34.57 2.32 -11.12
N TYR A 628 -34.72 1.25 -11.92
CA TYR A 628 -36.00 0.60 -12.18
C TYR A 628 -35.88 -0.90 -11.91
N LYS A 629 -36.63 -1.38 -10.91
CA LYS A 629 -36.72 -2.79 -10.47
C LYS A 629 -35.36 -3.48 -10.30
N ASP A 630 -34.34 -2.75 -9.83
CA ASP A 630 -32.97 -3.23 -9.69
C ASP A 630 -32.38 -3.89 -10.96
N TYR A 631 -32.91 -3.49 -12.12
CA TYR A 631 -32.64 -4.11 -13.42
C TYR A 631 -32.09 -3.10 -14.44
N LEU A 632 -32.57 -1.87 -14.39
CA LEU A 632 -32.14 -0.78 -15.26
C LEU A 632 -31.70 0.38 -14.38
N TYR A 633 -30.52 0.93 -14.64
CA TYR A 633 -30.02 2.08 -13.91
C TYR A 633 -29.57 3.16 -14.88
N LEU A 634 -29.95 4.39 -14.55
CA LEU A 634 -29.50 5.61 -15.22
C LEU A 634 -28.68 6.41 -14.20
N ASN A 635 -27.41 6.64 -14.50
CA ASN A 635 -26.49 7.41 -13.66
C ASN A 635 -26.10 8.70 -14.39
N MET A 636 -26.20 9.81 -13.68
CA MET A 636 -25.84 11.15 -14.14
C MET A 636 -24.95 11.80 -13.09
N GLN A 637 -23.82 12.34 -13.52
CA GLN A 637 -22.88 13.00 -12.61
C GLN A 637 -22.34 14.26 -13.25
N ALA A 638 -22.26 15.33 -12.46
CA ALA A 638 -21.73 16.62 -12.88
C ALA A 638 -20.78 17.18 -11.81
N ARG A 639 -19.67 17.78 -12.23
CA ARG A 639 -18.78 18.56 -11.37
C ARG A 639 -18.30 19.80 -12.06
N ASN A 640 -18.18 20.87 -11.29
CA ASN A 640 -17.53 22.10 -11.66
C ASN A 640 -16.42 22.45 -10.67
N ASP A 641 -15.19 22.60 -11.15
CA ASP A 641 -14.03 22.97 -10.34
C ASP A 641 -13.54 24.40 -10.63
N TRP A 642 -13.03 25.04 -9.58
CA TRP A 642 -12.30 26.30 -9.57
C TRP A 642 -10.97 26.10 -8.86
N THR A 643 -9.86 26.25 -9.56
CA THR A 643 -8.52 26.06 -9.01
C THR A 643 -7.70 27.35 -9.08
N SER A 644 -6.83 27.55 -8.09
CA SER A 644 -5.92 28.70 -8.04
C SER A 644 -4.81 28.67 -9.10
N THR A 645 -4.62 27.55 -9.79
CA THR A 645 -3.57 27.38 -10.82
C THR A 645 -3.99 27.91 -12.20
N LEU A 646 -5.25 28.36 -12.37
CA LEU A 646 -5.76 28.95 -13.61
C LEU A 646 -5.83 30.49 -13.53
N GLU A 647 -5.82 31.15 -14.71
CA GLU A 647 -5.91 32.60 -14.81
C GLU A 647 -7.24 33.18 -14.28
N LYS A 648 -7.20 34.45 -13.85
CA LYS A 648 -8.24 35.09 -13.04
C LYS A 648 -9.53 35.54 -13.78
N LYS A 649 -9.70 35.30 -15.09
CA LYS A 649 -10.89 35.75 -15.88
C LYS A 649 -11.98 34.67 -15.96
N PRO A 650 -13.26 35.09 -16.01
CA PRO A 650 -14.23 34.70 -15.00
C PRO A 650 -14.20 33.18 -14.81
N LEU A 651 -13.47 32.75 -13.76
CA LEU A 651 -13.46 31.39 -13.24
C LEU A 651 -13.32 30.33 -14.35
N GLY A 652 -12.06 30.09 -14.78
CA GLY A 652 -11.71 28.91 -15.57
C GLY A 652 -12.41 27.67 -15.01
N CYS A 653 -13.40 27.20 -15.78
CA CYS A 653 -14.43 26.27 -15.36
C CYS A 653 -14.12 24.94 -16.02
N VAL A 654 -13.76 23.93 -15.21
CA VAL A 654 -13.68 22.54 -15.69
C VAL A 654 -15.03 21.90 -15.37
N SER A 655 -15.92 21.90 -16.35
CA SER A 655 -17.21 21.19 -16.28
C SER A 655 -17.05 19.77 -16.83
N ILE A 656 -17.38 18.78 -16.00
CA ILE A 656 -17.37 17.37 -16.36
C ILE A 656 -18.79 16.85 -16.19
N CYS A 657 -19.42 16.39 -17.28
CA CYS A 657 -20.72 15.73 -17.28
C CYS A 657 -20.61 14.31 -17.84
N GLU A 658 -20.99 13.32 -17.04
CA GLU A 658 -21.00 11.90 -17.45
C GLU A 658 -22.44 11.37 -17.44
N PHE A 659 -22.82 10.69 -18.53
CA PHE A 659 -24.10 10.01 -18.68
C PHE A 659 -23.87 8.52 -18.94
N VAL A 660 -24.50 7.68 -18.12
CA VAL A 660 -24.41 6.22 -18.25
C VAL A 660 -25.79 5.58 -18.10
N LEU A 661 -26.23 4.87 -19.15
CA LEU A 661 -27.43 4.04 -19.15
C LEU A 661 -27.01 2.57 -19.29
N HIS A 662 -27.49 1.70 -18.41
CA HIS A 662 -27.22 0.26 -18.51
C HIS A 662 -28.43 -0.60 -18.20
N ARG A 663 -28.44 -1.81 -18.78
CA ARG A 663 -29.55 -2.77 -18.75
C ARG A 663 -29.02 -4.16 -18.42
N PHE A 664 -29.58 -4.81 -17.40
CA PHE A 664 -29.33 -6.24 -17.19
C PHE A 664 -30.01 -7.06 -18.30
N ARG A 665 -29.37 -8.06 -18.90
CA ARG A 665 -30.09 -9.03 -19.75
C ARG A 665 -29.48 -10.40 -19.53
N SER A 666 -30.27 -11.32 -18.99
CA SER A 666 -30.06 -12.75 -19.17
C SER A 666 -30.48 -13.13 -20.60
N ALA A 667 -29.55 -13.05 -21.56
CA ALA A 667 -29.76 -13.60 -22.91
C ALA A 667 -28.44 -13.76 -23.66
N ALA A 668 -28.06 -15.02 -23.93
CA ALA A 668 -27.07 -15.36 -24.95
C ALA A 668 -27.68 -15.12 -26.34
N TRP A 669 -27.01 -14.35 -27.19
CA TRP A 669 -27.39 -14.16 -28.59
C TRP A 669 -26.45 -14.99 -29.46
N TYR A 670 -26.88 -16.19 -29.85
CA TYR A 670 -26.18 -17.03 -30.82
C TYR A 670 -26.88 -16.91 -32.18
N HIS A 671 -26.14 -16.46 -33.18
CA HIS A 671 -26.56 -16.49 -34.57
C HIS A 671 -26.51 -17.94 -35.06
N GLN A 672 -27.56 -18.74 -34.83
CA GLN A 672 -27.98 -19.81 -35.75
C GLN A 672 -29.29 -20.45 -35.30
N ARG A 673 -30.19 -20.61 -36.27
CA ARG A 673 -31.50 -21.25 -36.13
C ARG A 673 -31.35 -22.69 -35.63
N ARG A 674 -31.81 -22.99 -34.40
CA ARG A 674 -32.65 -24.15 -34.03
C ARG A 674 -32.98 -24.11 -32.54
N ARG A 675 -34.25 -24.39 -32.21
CA ARG A 675 -34.79 -24.49 -30.84
C ARG A 675 -34.07 -25.60 -30.07
N CYS A 676 -33.46 -25.28 -28.95
CA CYS A 676 -33.22 -26.17 -27.81
C CYS A 676 -33.28 -25.33 -26.53
N GLN A 677 -34.11 -25.75 -25.57
CA GLN A 677 -34.08 -25.30 -24.18
C GLN A 677 -32.83 -25.87 -23.51
N LEU A 678 -31.99 -25.03 -22.90
CA LEU A 678 -30.95 -25.45 -21.95
C LEU A 678 -30.67 -24.32 -20.92
N PRO A 679 -30.10 -24.67 -19.74
CA PRO A 679 -30.37 -24.08 -18.43
C PRO A 679 -29.24 -23.16 -17.92
N GLU A 680 -29.48 -22.56 -16.75
CA GLU A 680 -28.53 -21.90 -15.84
C GLU A 680 -27.44 -21.03 -16.48
N THR A 681 -27.77 -19.77 -16.75
CA THR A 681 -26.77 -18.70 -16.93
C THR A 681 -26.76 -17.80 -15.69
N ALA A 682 -25.67 -17.85 -14.93
CA ALA A 682 -25.38 -16.89 -13.87
C ALA A 682 -24.87 -15.57 -14.49
N PHE A 683 -25.61 -14.48 -14.26
CA PHE A 683 -25.22 -13.06 -14.39
C PHE A 683 -24.62 -12.54 -15.73
N GLY A 684 -25.27 -11.54 -16.34
CA GLY A 684 -24.78 -10.83 -17.53
C GLY A 684 -24.98 -9.31 -17.45
N LEU A 685 -23.86 -8.56 -17.37
CA LEU A 685 -23.79 -7.10 -17.27
C LEU A 685 -23.20 -6.48 -18.54
N ARG A 686 -23.80 -5.39 -19.04
CA ARG A 686 -23.23 -4.56 -20.14
C ARG A 686 -23.23 -3.09 -19.73
N TYR A 687 -22.08 -2.45 -19.85
CA TYR A 687 -21.86 -1.04 -19.51
C TYR A 687 -21.61 -0.21 -20.77
N LEU A 688 -22.18 1.00 -20.84
CA LEU A 688 -21.87 2.00 -21.86
C LEU A 688 -21.88 3.38 -21.21
N GLY A 689 -20.72 4.07 -21.19
CA GLY A 689 -20.60 5.42 -20.64
C GLY A 689 -20.02 6.40 -21.65
N TRP A 690 -20.49 7.65 -21.61
CA TRP A 690 -20.03 8.74 -22.47
C TRP A 690 -19.78 10.00 -21.65
N LEU A 691 -18.69 10.70 -21.94
CA LEU A 691 -18.29 11.95 -21.29
C LEU A 691 -18.15 13.06 -22.34
N SER A 692 -18.70 14.23 -22.06
CA SER A 692 -18.35 15.47 -22.75
C SER A 692 -17.40 16.31 -21.88
N GLN A 693 -16.24 16.67 -22.43
CA GLN A 693 -15.39 17.73 -21.89
C GLN A 693 -15.36 18.86 -22.93
N PRO A 694 -15.71 20.11 -22.57
CA PRO A 694 -15.42 21.24 -23.45
C PRO A 694 -13.90 21.43 -23.52
N ILE A 695 -13.34 21.28 -24.72
CA ILE A 695 -11.94 21.57 -25.01
C ILE A 695 -11.77 23.09 -24.90
N GLN A 696 -11.09 23.57 -23.85
CA GLN A 696 -10.52 24.92 -23.89
C GLN A 696 -9.23 24.86 -24.71
N TYR A 697 -9.25 25.47 -25.89
CA TYR A 697 -8.06 25.71 -26.69
C TYR A 697 -7.07 26.58 -25.88
N PRO A 698 -5.77 26.23 -25.83
CA PRO A 698 -4.75 27.17 -25.39
C PRO A 698 -4.72 28.31 -26.41
N GLN A 699 -5.25 29.48 -26.06
CA GLN A 699 -5.05 30.67 -26.85
C GLN A 699 -3.63 31.19 -26.60
N HIS A 700 -2.84 31.16 -27.68
CA HIS A 700 -1.63 31.93 -27.93
C HIS A 700 -0.58 32.00 -26.80
N PHE A 701 0.44 31.16 -26.92
CA PHE A 701 1.80 31.56 -26.56
C PHE A 701 2.12 32.85 -27.34
N VAL A 702 2.17 33.98 -26.65
CA VAL A 702 2.92 35.16 -27.10
C VAL A 702 4.24 35.12 -26.31
N ASN A 703 5.33 35.16 -27.08
CA ASN A 703 6.73 34.95 -26.69
C ASN A 703 7.18 35.54 -25.35
#